data_AF-A0A0J6FTP5-F1
#
_entry.id   AF-A0A0J6FTP5-F1
#
_cell.length_a   1.000
_cell.length_b   1.000
_cell.length_c   1.000
_cell.angle_alpha   90.00
_cell.angle_beta   90.00
_cell.angle_gamma   90.00
#
_symmetry.space_group_name_H-M   'P 1'
#
loop_
_entity.id
_entity.type
_entity.pdbx_description
1 polymer ?
#
loop_
_entity_poly.entity_id
_entity_poly.type
_entity_poly.pdbx_seq_one_letter_code
_entity_poly.pdbx_strand_id
1 'polypeptide(L)'
;MSNVIVVRGEDNHEARFRCSWCTRDDITTDASGITSWQNIDVFFREISRSTGFSWAKKPESACLSIELSADKHQQIHEEDLGCTAAFQFVLDCLSAASHDDDHESVARLVVPRSSGYIVRSDIMSLRLLGCSLVKSVASFAKPQQFFDGKPINVDVFPSAFAKSIGGVLLMKRKTKQHANSNGKIGNGIVALDSLLSSLDHELRNRLSFPWLSTQPPAERRPTLAIVDGGLRGPDDGGTGGSIYMAAEALGIDMVVLDNPGHWVNGPKYRHWRKAFVPLELQLEPDAGFSNRIADAVRSYEGHIDGILTFRDHYKVPVAEAAVQLSLPTYPPSAYVIATDKFKTSVSEGHIAYQASSAEQAVKIVQEHHLEFPLIIKPCNGFLSEGVFRVENLSQLEAGAQAIDSDRHGKEFVIEKYCEGPEVDANVVLCDGEVIFFEVSDDFPKGADANSHGTVKNFIELANVLPSALPEHEQALLRDSLRQSLVRMGFLDGFFHLEARVENSSMEYGTKNQVLDLRMRDNVEKGTPAPAAWLIEVNPRPPGIQASEAARHTYGVDYFGLGLLFALDDKPRAKQLSHAFAQGPQYWCEMVFIPVEKGGVYESGDVCEELFARRPDLVDHVSGSFCFLKKGDHVADPLKTGLNSWVAYFNVYSRESREHVLELADCVRREVRFSIV
;
A
#
# COMPACT_ATOMS: atom_id res chain seq x y z
N MET A 1 11.54 -37.14 -9.93
CA MET A 1 11.58 -37.22 -11.42
C MET A 1 12.62 -36.22 -11.94
N SER A 2 13.16 -36.39 -13.15
CA SER A 2 14.14 -35.43 -13.69
C SER A 2 14.18 -35.40 -15.21
N ASN A 3 14.33 -34.21 -15.77
CA ASN A 3 14.60 -33.96 -17.19
C ASN A 3 15.90 -33.18 -17.36
N VAL A 4 16.47 -33.21 -18.57
CA VAL A 4 17.54 -32.27 -18.97
C VAL A 4 16.91 -31.19 -19.84
N ILE A 5 17.04 -29.93 -19.42
CA ILE A 5 16.59 -28.76 -20.17
C ILE A 5 17.79 -28.14 -20.85
N VAL A 6 17.66 -27.91 -22.16
CA VAL A 6 18.63 -27.20 -22.99
C VAL A 6 18.10 -25.81 -23.25
N VAL A 7 18.90 -24.81 -22.88
CA VAL A 7 18.66 -23.40 -23.22
C VAL A 7 19.61 -23.00 -24.33
N ARG A 8 19.07 -22.45 -25.41
CA ARG A 8 19.87 -21.80 -26.46
C ARG A 8 19.87 -20.28 -26.25
N GLY A 9 21.07 -19.73 -26.14
CA GLY A 9 21.33 -18.30 -25.96
C GLY A 9 21.19 -17.48 -27.24
N GLU A 10 21.36 -16.16 -27.12
CA GLU A 10 21.33 -15.20 -28.24
C GLU A 10 22.41 -15.48 -29.29
N ASP A 11 23.49 -16.10 -28.85
CA ASP A 11 24.67 -16.45 -29.62
C ASP A 11 24.61 -17.86 -30.24
N ASN A 12 23.45 -18.51 -30.18
CA ASN A 12 23.22 -19.91 -30.57
C ASN A 12 24.07 -20.94 -29.81
N HIS A 13 24.74 -20.57 -28.73
CA HIS A 13 25.40 -21.52 -27.83
C HIS A 13 24.38 -22.09 -26.84
N GLU A 14 24.73 -23.23 -26.23
CA GLU A 14 23.81 -23.99 -25.38
C GLU A 14 24.30 -24.10 -23.93
N ALA A 15 23.34 -24.08 -23.01
CA ALA A 15 23.53 -24.46 -21.62
C ALA A 15 22.56 -25.59 -21.28
N ARG A 16 23.03 -26.60 -20.54
CA ARG A 16 22.26 -27.80 -20.16
C ARG A 16 22.05 -27.82 -18.65
N PHE A 17 20.81 -28.07 -18.23
CA PHE A 17 20.40 -28.09 -16.83
C PHE A 17 19.67 -29.37 -16.49
N ARG A 18 20.06 -30.03 -15.42
CA ARG A 18 19.26 -31.09 -14.81
C ARG A 18 18.16 -30.44 -13.99
N CYS A 19 16.92 -30.70 -14.36
CA CYS A 19 15.74 -30.21 -13.68
C CYS A 19 15.05 -31.39 -13.02
N SER A 20 15.04 -31.43 -11.69
CA SER A 20 14.32 -32.46 -10.92
C SER A 20 13.25 -31.83 -10.06
N TRP A 21 12.19 -32.56 -9.75
CA TRP A 21 11.12 -32.05 -8.91
C TRP A 21 10.58 -33.13 -7.96
N CYS A 22 10.06 -32.64 -6.83
CA CYS A 22 9.43 -33.42 -5.78
C CYS A 22 8.11 -32.77 -5.41
N THR A 23 7.05 -33.57 -5.39
CA THR A 23 5.75 -33.12 -4.87
C THR A 23 5.73 -33.40 -3.38
N ARG A 24 5.41 -32.40 -2.57
CA ARG A 24 5.27 -32.63 -1.13
C ARG A 24 3.93 -33.32 -0.86
N ASP A 25 3.95 -34.32 0.02
CA ASP A 25 2.77 -35.13 0.33
C ASP A 25 1.73 -34.35 1.14
N ASP A 26 2.11 -33.25 1.78
CA ASP A 26 1.22 -32.42 2.57
C ASP A 26 0.37 -31.48 1.72
N ILE A 27 -0.94 -31.64 1.83
CA ILE A 27 -1.90 -30.64 1.37
C ILE A 27 -2.05 -29.62 2.49
N THR A 28 -1.76 -28.36 2.17
CA THR A 28 -1.99 -27.24 3.08
C THR A 28 -3.37 -26.66 2.81
N THR A 29 -4.07 -26.26 3.86
CA THR A 29 -5.38 -25.61 3.78
C THR A 29 -5.34 -24.30 4.53
N ASP A 30 -6.06 -23.30 4.02
CA ASP A 30 -6.25 -22.03 4.72
C ASP A 30 -7.03 -22.20 6.04
N ALA A 31 -7.02 -21.17 6.89
CA ALA A 31 -7.72 -21.18 8.17
C ALA A 31 -9.25 -21.36 8.06
N SER A 32 -9.86 -21.03 6.91
CA SER A 32 -11.30 -21.18 6.67
C SER A 32 -11.69 -22.58 6.20
N GLY A 33 -10.72 -23.40 5.77
CA GLY A 33 -10.97 -24.71 5.17
C GLY A 33 -11.39 -24.67 3.69
N ILE A 34 -11.50 -23.49 3.08
CA ILE A 34 -12.07 -23.31 1.75
C ILE A 34 -11.04 -23.56 0.66
N THR A 35 -9.83 -23.01 0.82
CA THR A 35 -8.76 -23.15 -0.16
C THR A 35 -7.67 -24.06 0.36
N SER A 36 -7.34 -25.06 -0.43
CA SER A 36 -6.21 -25.95 -0.21
C SER A 36 -5.27 -25.95 -1.40
N TRP A 37 -3.99 -26.17 -1.12
CA TRP A 37 -2.94 -26.23 -2.12
C TRP A 37 -1.86 -27.25 -1.77
N GLN A 38 -1.08 -27.60 -2.77
CA GLN A 38 0.07 -28.49 -2.67
C GLN A 38 1.30 -27.77 -3.23
N ASN A 39 2.44 -28.01 -2.59
CA ASN A 39 3.71 -27.43 -3.00
C ASN A 39 4.50 -28.43 -3.85
N ILE A 40 5.10 -27.94 -4.94
CA ILE A 40 6.07 -28.71 -5.74
C ILE A 40 7.41 -27.99 -5.68
N ASP A 41 8.43 -28.67 -5.16
CA ASP A 41 9.80 -28.17 -5.12
C ASP A 41 10.52 -28.60 -6.41
N VAL A 42 11.08 -27.63 -7.14
CA VAL A 42 11.79 -27.81 -8.41
C VAL A 42 13.24 -27.36 -8.25
N PHE A 43 14.17 -28.24 -8.60
CA PHE A 43 15.61 -28.05 -8.47
C PHE A 43 16.22 -27.94 -9.87
N PHE A 44 16.97 -26.88 -10.10
CA PHE A 44 17.64 -26.61 -11.37
C PHE A 44 19.14 -26.63 -11.14
N ARG A 45 19.86 -27.58 -11.75
CA ARG A 45 21.31 -27.69 -11.63
C ARG A 45 21.97 -27.61 -12.99
N GLU A 46 22.88 -26.67 -13.18
CA GLU A 46 23.67 -26.57 -14.41
C GLU A 46 24.59 -27.79 -14.53
N ILE A 47 24.54 -28.46 -15.68
CA ILE A 47 25.39 -29.62 -16.01
C ILE A 47 26.60 -29.16 -16.81
N SER A 48 26.35 -28.32 -17.82
CA SER A 48 27.38 -27.85 -18.75
C SER A 48 26.92 -26.59 -19.47
N ARG A 49 27.87 -25.79 -19.91
CA ARG A 49 27.64 -24.57 -20.71
C ARG A 49 28.72 -24.44 -21.76
N SER A 50 28.31 -24.16 -22.99
CA SER A 50 29.21 -23.87 -24.09
C SER A 50 30.01 -22.58 -23.85
N THR A 51 31.28 -22.58 -24.22
CA THR A 51 32.14 -21.39 -24.19
C THR A 51 31.54 -20.30 -25.06
N GLY A 52 31.30 -19.11 -24.49
CA GLY A 52 30.71 -17.98 -25.20
C GLY A 52 29.24 -17.71 -24.87
N PHE A 53 28.53 -18.68 -24.27
CA PHE A 53 27.09 -18.60 -23.98
C PHE A 53 26.67 -17.27 -23.35
N SER A 54 25.69 -16.62 -23.96
CA SER A 54 25.03 -15.42 -23.46
C SER A 54 23.53 -15.65 -23.27
N TRP A 55 23.03 -15.26 -22.09
CA TRP A 55 21.59 -15.28 -21.82
C TRP A 55 20.86 -14.35 -22.79
N ALA A 56 19.71 -14.79 -23.28
CA ALA A 56 18.85 -13.95 -24.08
C ALA A 56 18.36 -12.74 -23.26
N LYS A 57 18.42 -11.55 -23.85
CA LYS A 57 17.96 -10.30 -23.21
C LYS A 57 16.45 -10.17 -23.20
N LYS A 58 15.75 -10.91 -24.05
CA LYS A 58 14.29 -10.98 -24.13
C LYS A 58 13.82 -12.43 -24.09
N PRO A 59 12.74 -12.75 -23.36
CA PRO A 59 12.17 -14.10 -23.33
C PRO A 59 11.86 -14.66 -24.72
N GLU A 60 11.32 -13.83 -25.62
CA GLU A 60 10.97 -14.21 -27.00
C GLU A 60 12.17 -14.73 -27.83
N SER A 61 13.40 -14.36 -27.43
CA SER A 61 14.63 -14.78 -28.10
C SER A 61 15.22 -16.07 -27.50
N ALA A 62 14.72 -16.53 -26.35
CA ALA A 62 15.21 -17.74 -25.69
C ALA A 62 14.50 -18.99 -26.24
N CYS A 63 15.26 -20.05 -26.53
CA CYS A 63 14.69 -21.34 -26.89
C CYS A 63 14.96 -22.36 -25.78
N LEU A 64 13.88 -22.91 -25.21
CA LEU A 64 13.92 -23.98 -24.21
C LEU A 64 13.51 -25.30 -24.85
N SER A 65 14.22 -26.38 -24.51
CA SER A 65 13.83 -27.72 -24.94
C SER A 65 14.18 -28.80 -23.90
N ILE A 66 13.40 -29.86 -23.87
CA ILE A 66 13.64 -31.06 -23.08
C ILE A 66 14.44 -32.05 -23.93
N GLU A 67 15.60 -32.49 -23.44
CA GLU A 67 16.40 -33.54 -24.06
C GLU A 67 15.75 -34.91 -23.79
N LEU A 68 15.23 -35.55 -24.84
CA LEU A 68 14.65 -36.90 -24.78
C LEU A 68 15.71 -37.98 -25.05
N SER A 69 16.70 -37.64 -25.87
CA SER A 69 17.91 -38.42 -26.17
C SER A 69 18.94 -37.48 -26.82
N ALA A 70 20.19 -37.92 -27.01
CA ALA A 70 21.29 -37.09 -27.53
C ALA A 70 20.95 -36.26 -28.79
N ASP A 71 20.11 -36.79 -29.70
CA ASP A 71 19.73 -36.12 -30.96
C ASP A 71 18.26 -35.69 -31.01
N LYS A 72 17.49 -35.88 -29.93
CA LYS A 72 16.05 -35.61 -29.92
C LYS A 72 15.68 -34.67 -28.79
N HIS A 73 15.24 -33.48 -29.16
CA HIS A 73 14.74 -32.46 -28.26
C HIS A 73 13.25 -32.22 -28.49
N GLN A 74 12.52 -31.98 -27.40
CA GLN A 74 11.16 -31.47 -27.43
C GLN A 74 11.18 -30.01 -27.02
N GLN A 75 10.80 -29.10 -27.92
CA GLN A 75 10.73 -27.67 -27.60
C GLN A 75 9.66 -27.42 -26.53
N ILE A 76 9.93 -26.49 -25.62
CA ILE A 76 8.98 -25.97 -24.64
C ILE A 76 8.53 -24.60 -25.14
N HIS A 77 7.24 -24.45 -25.37
CA HIS A 77 6.61 -23.18 -25.70
C HIS A 77 5.95 -22.55 -24.47
N GLU A 78 5.65 -21.26 -24.53
CA GLU A 78 4.97 -20.54 -23.44
C GLU A 78 3.61 -21.18 -23.08
N GLU A 79 2.91 -21.69 -24.08
CA GLU A 79 1.63 -22.39 -23.94
C GLU A 79 1.74 -23.72 -23.17
N ASP A 80 2.88 -24.42 -23.25
CA ASP A 80 3.13 -25.64 -22.47
C ASP A 80 3.25 -25.35 -20.96
N LEU A 81 3.74 -24.15 -20.62
CA LEU A 81 3.86 -23.66 -19.24
C LEU A 81 2.63 -22.85 -18.79
N GLY A 82 1.67 -22.63 -19.69
CA GLY A 82 0.39 -21.95 -19.43
C GLY A 82 0.39 -20.43 -19.65
N CYS A 83 1.53 -19.76 -19.48
CA CYS A 83 1.67 -18.32 -19.74
C CYS A 83 3.12 -17.86 -19.90
N THR A 84 3.31 -16.68 -20.49
CA THR A 84 4.62 -16.01 -20.67
C THR A 84 5.34 -15.77 -19.34
N ALA A 85 4.61 -15.44 -18.27
CA ALA A 85 5.20 -15.22 -16.94
C ALA A 85 5.84 -16.50 -16.37
N ALA A 86 5.21 -17.67 -16.59
CA ALA A 86 5.78 -18.95 -16.19
C ALA A 86 7.03 -19.31 -17.01
N PHE A 87 7.03 -19.01 -18.31
CA PHE A 87 8.19 -19.20 -19.18
C PHE A 87 9.37 -18.32 -18.73
N GLN A 88 9.14 -17.03 -18.48
CA GLN A 88 10.17 -16.13 -17.95
C GLN A 88 10.68 -16.60 -16.59
N PHE A 89 9.79 -17.05 -15.71
CA PHE A 89 10.18 -17.55 -14.39
C PHE A 89 11.10 -18.78 -14.47
N VAL A 90 10.87 -19.68 -15.44
CA VAL A 90 11.78 -20.82 -15.70
C VAL A 90 13.16 -20.32 -16.15
N LEU A 91 13.22 -19.33 -17.06
CA LEU A 91 14.48 -18.71 -17.46
C LEU A 91 15.21 -18.08 -16.26
N ASP A 92 14.48 -17.39 -15.38
CA ASP A 92 15.05 -16.77 -14.19
C ASP A 92 15.63 -17.81 -13.23
N CYS A 93 14.96 -18.95 -13.06
CA CYS A 93 15.45 -20.06 -12.25
C CYS A 93 16.74 -20.66 -12.83
N LEU A 94 16.78 -20.90 -14.15
CA LEU A 94 17.96 -21.43 -14.84
C LEU A 94 19.14 -20.44 -14.77
N SER A 95 18.87 -19.16 -15.01
CA SER A 95 19.85 -18.08 -14.88
C SER A 95 20.38 -17.96 -13.45
N ALA A 96 19.50 -18.08 -12.44
CA ALA A 96 19.91 -18.08 -11.05
C ALA A 96 20.83 -19.26 -10.71
N ALA A 97 20.55 -20.46 -11.23
CA ALA A 97 21.43 -21.62 -11.04
C ALA A 97 22.82 -21.37 -11.64
N SER A 98 22.87 -20.69 -12.79
CA SER A 98 24.11 -20.40 -13.50
C SER A 98 25.03 -19.35 -12.88
N HIS A 99 24.52 -18.54 -11.97
CA HIS A 99 25.28 -17.52 -11.25
C HIS A 99 25.55 -17.93 -9.79
N ASP A 100 25.08 -19.11 -9.40
CA ASP A 100 25.26 -19.64 -8.05
C ASP A 100 26.56 -20.46 -7.95
N ASP A 101 27.23 -20.40 -6.80
CA ASP A 101 28.51 -21.08 -6.58
C ASP A 101 28.36 -22.62 -6.64
N ASP A 102 27.18 -23.15 -6.25
CA ASP A 102 26.87 -24.58 -6.32
C ASP A 102 26.25 -24.98 -7.68
N HIS A 103 26.16 -24.03 -8.61
CA HIS A 103 25.50 -24.20 -9.91
C HIS A 103 24.05 -24.70 -9.81
N GLU A 104 23.33 -24.31 -8.74
CA GLU A 104 21.99 -24.80 -8.45
C GLU A 104 21.04 -23.70 -7.96
N SER A 105 19.78 -23.74 -8.40
CA SER A 105 18.69 -22.94 -7.85
C SER A 105 17.48 -23.81 -7.51
N VAL A 106 16.62 -23.30 -6.64
CA VAL A 106 15.44 -24.01 -6.15
C VAL A 106 14.23 -23.08 -6.26
N ALA A 107 13.17 -23.59 -6.85
CA ALA A 107 11.88 -22.93 -6.91
C ALA A 107 10.80 -23.77 -6.24
N ARG A 108 9.76 -23.10 -5.72
CA ARG A 108 8.54 -23.72 -5.22
C ARG A 108 7.35 -23.26 -6.04
N LEU A 109 6.56 -24.21 -6.50
CA LEU A 109 5.29 -23.96 -7.16
C LEU A 109 4.13 -24.17 -6.19
N VAL A 110 3.11 -23.33 -6.28
CA VAL A 110 1.88 -23.43 -5.49
C VAL A 110 0.75 -23.88 -6.39
N VAL A 111 0.25 -25.09 -6.15
CA VAL A 111 -0.78 -25.75 -6.96
C VAL A 111 -2.08 -25.83 -6.18
N PRO A 112 -3.17 -25.22 -6.65
CA PRO A 112 -4.48 -25.37 -6.03
C PRO A 112 -4.96 -26.82 -6.03
N ARG A 113 -5.43 -27.28 -4.87
CA ARG A 113 -6.11 -28.58 -4.67
C ARG A 113 -7.60 -28.44 -4.42
N SER A 114 -8.06 -27.21 -4.20
CA SER A 114 -9.47 -26.83 -4.20
C SER A 114 -9.88 -26.34 -5.59
N SER A 115 -11.17 -26.48 -5.90
CA SER A 115 -11.74 -25.95 -7.13
C SER A 115 -12.34 -24.56 -6.90
N GLY A 116 -12.13 -23.65 -7.84
CA GLY A 116 -12.67 -22.30 -7.77
C GLY A 116 -11.97 -21.33 -8.71
N TYR A 117 -12.46 -20.10 -8.73
CA TYR A 117 -11.93 -18.98 -9.50
C TYR A 117 -10.99 -18.16 -8.63
N ILE A 118 -9.80 -17.85 -9.14
CA ILE A 118 -8.86 -17.03 -8.38
C ILE A 118 -9.43 -15.63 -8.16
N VAL A 119 -9.43 -15.18 -6.90
CA VAL A 119 -10.03 -13.88 -6.52
C VAL A 119 -9.20 -12.70 -7.00
N ARG A 120 -7.90 -12.91 -7.23
CA ARG A 120 -6.95 -11.91 -7.74
C ARG A 120 -5.74 -12.62 -8.36
N SER A 121 -5.38 -12.30 -9.60
CA SER A 121 -4.39 -13.10 -10.34
C SER A 121 -2.95 -12.95 -9.87
N ASP A 122 -2.59 -11.80 -9.29
CA ASP A 122 -1.24 -11.51 -8.78
C ASP A 122 -1.08 -11.83 -7.28
N ILE A 123 -2.00 -12.61 -6.70
CA ILE A 123 -2.08 -12.79 -5.24
C ILE A 123 -0.81 -13.37 -4.61
N MET A 124 -0.08 -14.21 -5.35
CA MET A 124 1.22 -14.72 -4.94
C MET A 124 2.24 -13.59 -4.77
N SER A 125 2.36 -12.74 -5.78
CA SER A 125 3.26 -11.59 -5.78
C SER A 125 2.88 -10.59 -4.68
N LEU A 126 1.58 -10.33 -4.50
CA LEU A 126 1.08 -9.41 -3.47
C LEU A 126 1.39 -9.92 -2.05
N ARG A 127 1.14 -11.21 -1.76
CA ARG A 127 1.23 -11.74 -0.39
C ARG A 127 2.66 -12.07 0.04
N LEU A 128 3.58 -12.28 -0.90
CA LEU A 128 4.99 -12.59 -0.63
C LEU A 128 5.92 -11.36 -0.67
N LEU A 129 5.37 -10.14 -0.79
CA LEU A 129 6.15 -8.91 -0.65
C LEU A 129 6.99 -8.92 0.63
N GLY A 130 8.27 -8.60 0.48
CA GLY A 130 9.24 -8.57 1.59
C GLY A 130 9.58 -9.93 2.20
N CYS A 131 9.15 -11.08 1.66
CA CYS A 131 9.50 -12.37 2.27
C CYS A 131 11.01 -12.64 2.18
N SER A 132 11.70 -12.73 3.33
CA SER A 132 13.18 -12.82 3.37
C SER A 132 13.78 -14.11 2.79
N LEU A 133 12.93 -15.11 2.55
CA LEU A 133 13.32 -16.41 1.98
C LEU A 133 13.23 -16.41 0.45
N VAL A 134 12.73 -15.33 -0.14
CA VAL A 134 12.31 -15.28 -1.54
C VAL A 134 13.20 -14.31 -2.30
N LYS A 135 13.78 -14.80 -3.39
CA LYS A 135 14.55 -13.99 -4.34
C LYS A 135 13.63 -13.32 -5.36
N SER A 136 12.65 -14.05 -5.88
CA SER A 136 11.62 -13.51 -6.77
C SER A 136 10.34 -14.35 -6.72
N VAL A 137 9.23 -13.74 -7.10
CA VAL A 137 7.91 -14.39 -7.21
C VAL A 137 7.33 -14.08 -8.58
N ALA A 138 6.75 -15.08 -9.21
CA ALA A 138 5.97 -14.92 -10.42
C ALA A 138 4.57 -15.46 -10.22
N SER A 139 3.57 -14.65 -10.57
CA SER A 139 2.17 -15.08 -10.62
C SER A 139 1.86 -15.57 -12.04
N PHE A 140 1.27 -16.77 -12.15
CA PHE A 140 0.97 -17.41 -13.44
C PHE A 140 -0.51 -17.33 -13.79
N ALA A 141 -1.36 -17.18 -12.78
CA ALA A 141 -2.79 -17.13 -12.95
C ALA A 141 -3.22 -15.94 -13.81
N LYS A 142 -4.26 -16.13 -14.61
CA LYS A 142 -4.97 -15.04 -15.30
C LYS A 142 -6.10 -14.52 -14.41
N PRO A 143 -6.54 -13.25 -14.58
CA PRO A 143 -7.68 -12.73 -13.83
C PRO A 143 -8.89 -13.65 -13.96
N GLN A 144 -9.48 -14.02 -12.81
CA GLN A 144 -10.66 -14.89 -12.73
C GLN A 144 -10.46 -16.27 -13.38
N GLN A 145 -9.21 -16.75 -13.47
CA GLN A 145 -8.93 -18.12 -13.93
C GLN A 145 -9.55 -19.16 -12.99
N PHE A 146 -10.18 -20.17 -13.58
CA PHE A 146 -10.70 -21.34 -12.88
C PHE A 146 -9.62 -22.41 -12.68
N PHE A 147 -9.60 -22.99 -11.48
CA PHE A 147 -8.81 -24.16 -11.12
C PHE A 147 -9.76 -25.32 -10.74
N ASP A 148 -9.48 -26.53 -11.23
CA ASP A 148 -10.32 -27.71 -11.01
C ASP A 148 -9.93 -28.54 -9.77
N GLY A 149 -8.83 -28.17 -9.09
CA GLY A 149 -8.32 -28.83 -7.89
C GLY A 149 -7.79 -30.26 -8.10
N LYS A 150 -7.74 -30.74 -9.34
CA LYS A 150 -7.36 -32.12 -9.63
C LYS A 150 -5.87 -32.36 -9.32
N PRO A 151 -5.51 -33.58 -8.86
CA PRO A 151 -4.11 -33.95 -8.74
C PRO A 151 -3.38 -33.78 -10.07
N ILE A 152 -2.17 -33.23 -10.03
CA ILE A 152 -1.31 -33.11 -11.21
C ILE A 152 -0.62 -34.46 -11.44
N ASN A 153 -0.63 -34.95 -12.69
CA ASN A 153 0.35 -35.96 -13.07
C ASN A 153 1.70 -35.28 -13.28
N VAL A 154 2.61 -35.48 -12.34
CA VAL A 154 3.93 -34.84 -12.27
C VAL A 154 4.95 -35.44 -13.24
N ASP A 155 4.59 -36.42 -14.07
CA ASP A 155 5.48 -37.01 -15.06
C ASP A 155 5.96 -36.02 -16.15
N VAL A 156 5.29 -34.86 -16.30
CA VAL A 156 5.55 -33.88 -17.36
C VAL A 156 5.95 -32.53 -16.77
N PHE A 157 7.23 -32.17 -16.90
CA PHE A 157 7.83 -30.94 -16.34
C PHE A 157 6.99 -29.67 -16.60
N PRO A 158 6.53 -29.36 -17.83
CA PRO A 158 5.72 -28.16 -18.07
C PRO A 158 4.35 -28.15 -17.36
N SER A 159 3.74 -29.32 -17.14
CA SER A 159 2.39 -29.43 -16.58
C SER A 159 2.30 -28.90 -15.14
N ALA A 160 3.40 -28.95 -14.38
CA ALA A 160 3.42 -28.42 -13.02
C ALA A 160 3.24 -26.89 -13.03
N PHE A 161 3.93 -26.19 -13.92
CA PHE A 161 3.82 -24.73 -14.06
C PHE A 161 2.44 -24.31 -14.55
N ALA A 162 1.92 -24.95 -15.59
CA ALA A 162 0.62 -24.61 -16.19
C ALA A 162 -0.57 -24.76 -15.23
N LYS A 163 -0.44 -25.56 -14.18
CA LYS A 163 -1.47 -25.81 -13.16
C LYS A 163 -1.24 -25.05 -11.85
N SER A 164 -0.15 -24.31 -11.74
CA SER A 164 0.20 -23.52 -10.55
C SER A 164 -0.40 -22.12 -10.62
N ILE A 165 -0.70 -21.51 -9.47
CA ILE A 165 -1.06 -20.07 -9.43
C ILE A 165 0.17 -19.17 -9.54
N GLY A 166 1.35 -19.70 -9.23
CA GLY A 166 2.60 -18.98 -9.26
C GLY A 166 3.78 -19.83 -8.77
N GLY A 167 4.97 -19.23 -8.87
CA GLY A 167 6.23 -19.81 -8.46
C GLY A 167 7.05 -18.85 -7.61
N VAL A 168 7.83 -19.40 -6.69
CA VAL A 168 8.71 -18.70 -5.75
C VAL A 168 10.13 -19.19 -5.99
N LEU A 169 11.04 -18.31 -6.39
CA LEU A 169 12.47 -18.62 -6.48
C LEU A 169 13.11 -18.31 -5.12
N LEU A 170 13.76 -19.30 -4.52
CA LEU A 170 14.31 -19.18 -3.17
C LEU A 170 15.61 -18.38 -3.13
N MET A 171 15.77 -17.61 -2.06
CA MET A 171 17.03 -16.94 -1.73
C MET A 171 17.98 -17.94 -1.05
N LYS A 172 19.17 -18.15 -1.63
CA LYS A 172 20.23 -18.93 -0.96
C LYS A 172 20.97 -18.03 0.04
N ARG A 173 20.87 -18.31 1.34
CA ARG A 173 21.64 -17.59 2.38
C ARG A 173 23.10 -18.02 2.34
N LYS A 174 24.01 -17.13 1.93
CA LYS A 174 25.44 -17.27 2.24
C LYS A 174 25.62 -16.95 3.72
N THR A 175 25.93 -17.92 4.58
CA THR A 175 26.27 -17.61 5.97
C THR A 175 27.58 -16.84 6.02
N LYS A 176 27.57 -15.65 6.65
CA LYS A 176 28.80 -15.03 7.15
C LYS A 176 29.48 -16.04 8.07
N GLN A 177 30.74 -16.37 7.79
CA GLN A 177 31.57 -17.19 8.66
C GLN A 177 31.76 -16.46 10.00
N HIS A 178 31.00 -16.83 11.03
CA HIS A 178 31.41 -16.50 12.39
C HIS A 178 32.31 -17.62 12.90
N ALA A 179 33.57 -17.29 13.15
CA ALA A 179 34.48 -18.17 13.86
C ALA A 179 33.99 -18.29 15.32
N ASN A 180 33.55 -19.48 15.70
CA ASN A 180 33.27 -19.78 17.09
C ASN A 180 34.58 -19.67 17.89
N SER A 181 34.50 -19.36 19.19
CA SER A 181 35.62 -19.17 20.13
C SER A 181 36.63 -20.33 20.22
N ASN A 182 36.38 -21.45 19.53
CA ASN A 182 37.24 -22.63 19.47
C ASN A 182 37.93 -22.84 18.09
N GLY A 183 37.92 -21.85 17.19
CA GLY A 183 38.67 -21.91 15.92
C GLY A 183 38.21 -22.98 14.92
N LYS A 184 37.06 -23.63 15.15
CA LYS A 184 36.42 -24.53 14.18
C LYS A 184 35.50 -23.72 13.26
N ILE A 185 35.86 -23.68 11.98
CA ILE A 185 35.02 -23.20 10.89
C ILE A 185 33.87 -24.22 10.73
N GLY A 186 32.70 -23.92 11.27
CA GLY A 186 31.49 -24.66 10.94
C GLY A 186 30.93 -24.14 9.63
N ASN A 187 30.84 -24.98 8.59
CA ASN A 187 30.10 -24.67 7.38
C ASN A 187 28.60 -24.67 7.70
N GLY A 188 28.10 -23.55 8.22
CA GLY A 188 26.69 -23.37 8.57
C GLY A 188 25.82 -23.15 7.35
N ILE A 189 25.85 -24.03 6.33
CA ILE A 189 24.81 -24.04 5.30
C ILE A 189 23.48 -24.26 6.03
N VAL A 190 22.55 -23.30 5.95
CA VAL A 190 21.15 -23.60 6.34
C VAL A 190 20.73 -24.75 5.44
N ALA A 191 20.53 -25.93 6.02
CA ALA A 191 20.15 -27.11 5.25
C ALA A 191 18.93 -26.76 4.40
N LEU A 192 18.95 -27.14 3.13
CA LEU A 192 17.89 -26.81 2.16
C LEU A 192 16.51 -27.22 2.68
N ASP A 193 16.42 -28.34 3.40
CA ASP A 193 15.20 -28.80 4.06
C ASP A 193 14.66 -27.80 5.10
N SER A 194 15.54 -27.12 5.84
CA SER A 194 15.16 -26.07 6.80
C SER A 194 14.63 -24.82 6.08
N LEU A 195 15.25 -24.43 4.96
CA LEU A 195 14.79 -23.31 4.15
C LEU A 195 13.41 -23.59 3.55
N LEU A 196 13.23 -24.79 2.99
CA LEU A 196 11.96 -25.26 2.43
C LEU A 196 10.87 -25.36 3.51
N SER A 197 11.21 -25.82 4.72
CA SER A 197 10.28 -25.86 5.84
C SER A 197 9.89 -24.46 6.33
N SER A 198 10.85 -23.53 6.35
CA SER A 198 10.58 -22.12 6.70
C SER A 198 9.66 -21.47 5.66
N LEU A 199 9.85 -21.78 4.38
CA LEU A 199 8.96 -21.32 3.32
C LEU A 199 7.55 -21.94 3.43
N ASP A 200 7.40 -23.17 3.91
CA ASP A 200 6.06 -23.74 4.18
C ASP A 200 5.34 -22.93 5.26
N HIS A 201 6.05 -22.48 6.29
CA HIS A 201 5.50 -21.62 7.35
C HIS A 201 5.09 -20.24 6.81
N GLU A 202 5.92 -19.62 5.97
CA GLU A 202 5.61 -18.35 5.31
C GLU A 202 4.39 -18.46 4.38
N LEU A 203 4.31 -19.51 3.56
CA LEU A 203 3.16 -19.75 2.69
C LEU A 203 1.87 -19.98 3.49
N ARG A 204 1.93 -20.74 4.60
CA ARG A 204 0.80 -20.90 5.52
C ARG A 204 0.38 -19.56 6.12
N ASN A 205 1.33 -18.77 6.61
CA ASN A 205 1.02 -17.46 7.18
C ASN A 205 0.37 -16.53 6.15
N ARG A 206 0.94 -16.50 4.94
CA ARG A 206 0.61 -15.50 3.92
C ARG A 206 -0.55 -15.89 3.03
N LEU A 207 -0.79 -17.17 2.79
CA LEU A 207 -1.91 -17.65 1.96
C LEU A 207 -3.05 -18.28 2.77
N SER A 208 -3.05 -18.14 4.11
CA SER A 208 -4.15 -18.61 4.96
C SER A 208 -5.38 -17.71 4.90
N PHE A 209 -6.00 -17.65 3.73
CA PHE A 209 -7.31 -17.05 3.49
C PHE A 209 -7.93 -17.65 2.21
N PRO A 210 -9.24 -17.53 1.99
CA PRO A 210 -9.90 -18.09 0.83
C PRO A 210 -9.60 -17.32 -0.47
N TRP A 211 -8.44 -17.56 -1.09
CA TRP A 211 -8.03 -16.93 -2.35
C TRP A 211 -8.62 -17.57 -3.62
N LEU A 212 -9.46 -18.59 -3.47
CA LEU A 212 -10.37 -19.07 -4.50
C LEU A 212 -11.83 -18.77 -4.12
N SER A 213 -12.63 -18.37 -5.11
CA SER A 213 -14.09 -18.26 -5.00
C SER A 213 -14.76 -19.45 -5.66
N THR A 214 -15.77 -20.03 -5.02
CA THR A 214 -16.64 -21.04 -5.64
C THR A 214 -17.72 -20.42 -6.51
N GLN A 215 -17.93 -19.11 -6.41
CA GLN A 215 -18.86 -18.39 -7.27
C GLN A 215 -18.21 -18.07 -8.61
N PRO A 216 -18.90 -18.34 -9.73
CA PRO A 216 -18.40 -17.95 -11.03
C PRO A 216 -18.32 -16.42 -11.12
N PRO A 217 -17.35 -15.89 -11.87
CA PRO A 217 -17.28 -14.46 -12.15
C PRO A 217 -18.51 -14.00 -12.95
N ALA A 218 -18.70 -12.69 -13.00
CA ALA A 218 -19.68 -12.08 -13.89
C ALA A 218 -19.45 -12.51 -15.35
N GLU A 219 -20.54 -12.65 -16.12
CA GLU A 219 -20.48 -13.09 -17.54
C GLU A 219 -19.64 -12.16 -18.42
N ARG A 220 -19.53 -10.89 -18.02
CA ARG A 220 -18.67 -9.89 -18.66
C ARG A 220 -17.70 -9.29 -17.66
N ARG A 221 -16.56 -8.83 -18.19
CA ARG A 221 -15.59 -8.08 -17.42
C ARG A 221 -16.23 -6.78 -16.90
N PRO A 222 -16.21 -6.52 -15.58
CA PRO A 222 -16.76 -5.29 -15.02
C PRO A 222 -15.93 -4.09 -15.47
N THR A 223 -16.58 -2.96 -15.70
CA THR A 223 -15.97 -1.71 -16.15
C THR A 223 -16.26 -0.60 -15.15
N LEU A 224 -15.21 0.01 -14.59
CA LEU A 224 -15.29 1.15 -13.67
C LEU A 224 -14.93 2.45 -14.38
N ALA A 225 -15.69 3.50 -14.12
CA ALA A 225 -15.28 4.87 -14.41
C ALA A 225 -14.54 5.45 -13.20
N ILE A 226 -13.34 6.00 -13.41
CA ILE A 226 -12.60 6.72 -12.37
C ILE A 226 -12.52 8.21 -12.72
N VAL A 227 -13.01 9.06 -11.81
CA VAL A 227 -12.87 10.51 -11.86
C VAL A 227 -11.64 10.89 -11.04
N ASP A 228 -10.66 11.53 -11.69
CA ASP A 228 -9.26 11.61 -11.25
C ASP A 228 -8.56 10.24 -11.35
N GLY A 229 -7.93 10.00 -12.50
CA GLY A 229 -7.19 8.77 -12.81
C GLY A 229 -5.84 8.64 -12.10
N GLY A 230 -5.62 9.45 -11.07
CA GLY A 230 -4.37 9.61 -10.32
C GLY A 230 -3.57 10.83 -10.80
N LEU A 231 -3.54 11.90 -10.00
CA LEU A 231 -2.88 13.17 -10.34
C LEU A 231 -1.45 13.05 -10.91
N ARG A 232 -0.64 12.12 -10.36
CA ARG A 232 0.73 11.84 -10.82
C ARG A 232 0.85 10.40 -11.33
N GLY A 233 1.67 10.20 -12.35
CA GLY A 233 2.00 8.89 -12.86
C GLY A 233 2.97 8.13 -11.96
N PRO A 234 3.19 6.83 -12.22
CA PRO A 234 4.16 6.02 -11.47
C PRO A 234 5.58 6.59 -11.49
N ASP A 235 5.97 7.21 -12.61
CA ASP A 235 7.31 7.81 -12.78
C ASP A 235 7.50 9.10 -11.98
N ASP A 236 6.42 9.68 -11.43
CA ASP A 236 6.43 10.90 -10.62
C ASP A 236 5.88 10.64 -9.19
N GLY A 237 6.01 9.40 -8.68
CA GLY A 237 5.67 9.04 -7.31
C GLY A 237 4.17 9.06 -7.01
N GLY A 238 3.33 8.89 -8.04
CA GLY A 238 1.88 8.89 -7.90
C GLY A 238 1.26 7.50 -7.72
N THR A 239 -0.01 7.47 -7.32
CA THR A 239 -0.78 6.25 -7.02
C THR A 239 -1.24 5.47 -8.23
N GLY A 240 -1.04 5.99 -9.45
CA GLY A 240 -1.53 5.38 -10.69
C GLY A 240 -1.16 3.89 -10.81
N GLY A 241 0.08 3.53 -10.52
CA GLY A 241 0.53 2.13 -10.59
C GLY A 241 -0.30 1.20 -9.70
N SER A 242 -0.55 1.59 -8.45
CA SER A 242 -1.35 0.81 -7.51
C SER A 242 -2.80 0.63 -7.99
N ILE A 243 -3.41 1.67 -8.56
CA ILE A 243 -4.79 1.63 -9.04
C ILE A 243 -4.92 0.66 -10.23
N TYR A 244 -4.13 0.89 -11.29
CA TYR A 244 -4.34 0.17 -12.54
C TYR A 244 -3.78 -1.25 -12.51
N MET A 245 -2.70 -1.52 -11.77
CA MET A 245 -2.22 -2.89 -11.57
C MET A 245 -3.23 -3.71 -10.75
N ALA A 246 -3.86 -3.11 -9.72
CA ALA A 246 -4.93 -3.78 -8.99
C ALA A 246 -6.14 -4.06 -9.90
N ALA A 247 -6.56 -3.09 -10.72
CA ALA A 247 -7.65 -3.28 -11.67
C ALA A 247 -7.36 -4.42 -12.67
N GLU A 248 -6.15 -4.47 -13.23
CA GLU A 248 -5.72 -5.55 -14.12
C GLU A 248 -5.79 -6.91 -13.42
N ALA A 249 -5.21 -7.03 -12.23
CA ALA A 249 -5.15 -8.28 -11.48
C ALA A 249 -6.53 -8.78 -11.00
N LEU A 250 -7.45 -7.85 -10.75
CA LEU A 250 -8.84 -8.16 -10.40
C LEU A 250 -9.70 -8.48 -11.64
N GLY A 251 -9.19 -8.24 -12.84
CA GLY A 251 -9.96 -8.38 -14.07
C GLY A 251 -11.03 -7.29 -14.19
N ILE A 252 -10.69 -6.05 -13.89
CA ILE A 252 -11.56 -4.87 -14.02
C ILE A 252 -11.06 -3.99 -15.17
N ASP A 253 -11.96 -3.53 -16.03
CA ASP A 253 -11.67 -2.55 -17.06
C ASP A 253 -11.81 -1.13 -16.50
N MET A 254 -10.87 -0.24 -16.84
CA MET A 254 -10.87 1.15 -16.34
C MET A 254 -11.18 2.15 -17.45
N VAL A 255 -12.22 2.96 -17.28
CA VAL A 255 -12.52 4.15 -18.07
C VAL A 255 -12.10 5.38 -17.26
N VAL A 256 -11.18 6.18 -17.80
CA VAL A 256 -10.59 7.30 -17.07
C VAL A 256 -11.25 8.61 -17.49
N LEU A 257 -11.82 9.34 -16.53
CA LEU A 257 -12.42 10.66 -16.72
C LEU A 257 -11.47 11.71 -16.12
N ASP A 258 -10.76 12.43 -16.98
CA ASP A 258 -9.69 13.34 -16.54
C ASP A 258 -9.39 14.45 -17.54
N ASN A 259 -8.54 15.39 -17.13
CA ASN A 259 -8.04 16.50 -17.93
C ASN A 259 -7.33 15.99 -19.20
N PRO A 260 -7.53 16.66 -20.36
CA PRO A 260 -6.75 16.38 -21.55
C PRO A 260 -5.24 16.42 -21.26
N GLY A 261 -4.51 15.42 -21.74
CA GLY A 261 -3.05 15.32 -21.50
C GLY A 261 -2.64 14.49 -20.29
N HIS A 262 -3.60 13.88 -19.56
CA HIS A 262 -3.30 12.96 -18.45
C HIS A 262 -2.30 11.86 -18.85
N TRP A 263 -1.35 11.55 -17.96
CA TRP A 263 -0.19 10.66 -18.21
C TRP A 263 -0.58 9.24 -18.62
N VAL A 264 -1.76 8.76 -18.21
CA VAL A 264 -2.27 7.42 -18.59
C VAL A 264 -2.43 7.26 -20.10
N ASN A 265 -2.53 8.37 -20.85
CA ASN A 265 -2.59 8.37 -22.30
C ASN A 265 -1.24 8.14 -22.98
N GLY A 266 -0.14 8.21 -22.22
CA GLY A 266 1.21 7.98 -22.72
C GLY A 266 1.40 6.54 -23.23
N PRO A 267 2.31 6.30 -24.20
CA PRO A 267 2.50 4.99 -24.82
C PRO A 267 2.88 3.88 -23.83
N LYS A 268 3.55 4.24 -22.73
CA LYS A 268 3.92 3.33 -21.64
C LYS A 268 2.70 2.83 -20.87
N TYR A 269 1.66 3.64 -20.68
CA TYR A 269 0.56 3.37 -19.73
C TYR A 269 -0.80 3.19 -20.39
N ARG A 270 -0.95 3.47 -21.69
CA ARG A 270 -2.25 3.38 -22.40
C ARG A 270 -2.94 2.02 -22.28
N HIS A 271 -2.17 0.95 -22.03
CA HIS A 271 -2.68 -0.42 -21.91
C HIS A 271 -3.48 -0.65 -20.62
N TRP A 272 -3.29 0.21 -19.60
CA TRP A 272 -4.00 0.13 -18.32
C TRP A 272 -5.44 0.64 -18.36
N ARG A 273 -5.80 1.43 -19.38
CA ARG A 273 -7.16 1.96 -19.54
C ARG A 273 -7.85 1.33 -20.74
N LYS A 274 -9.14 1.06 -20.58
CA LYS A 274 -10.06 0.69 -21.67
C LYS A 274 -10.42 1.89 -22.53
N ALA A 275 -10.71 3.02 -21.90
CA ALA A 275 -11.03 4.27 -22.59
C ALA A 275 -10.60 5.49 -21.76
N PHE A 276 -10.49 6.63 -22.43
CA PHE A 276 -10.27 7.93 -21.80
C PHE A 276 -11.36 8.88 -22.28
N VAL A 277 -12.08 9.48 -21.34
CA VAL A 277 -13.12 10.47 -21.60
C VAL A 277 -12.64 11.80 -21.03
N PRO A 278 -12.42 12.83 -21.86
CA PRO A 278 -12.00 14.14 -21.36
C PRO A 278 -13.05 14.74 -20.41
N LEU A 279 -12.61 15.13 -19.21
CA LEU A 279 -13.40 15.85 -18.22
C LEU A 279 -12.49 16.87 -17.54
N GLU A 280 -12.86 18.14 -17.57
CA GLU A 280 -12.08 19.19 -16.92
C GLU A 280 -12.21 19.05 -15.39
N LEU A 281 -11.09 18.77 -14.72
CA LEU A 281 -11.01 18.61 -13.27
C LEU A 281 -10.43 19.88 -12.65
N GLN A 282 -11.15 20.45 -11.69
CA GLN A 282 -10.81 21.69 -10.98
C GLN A 282 -10.60 21.41 -9.49
N LEU A 283 -9.71 22.17 -8.84
CA LEU A 283 -9.45 22.00 -7.41
C LEU A 283 -10.71 22.21 -6.57
N GLU A 284 -11.53 23.19 -6.94
CA GLU A 284 -12.82 23.46 -6.32
C GLU A 284 -13.95 23.22 -7.34
N PRO A 285 -14.62 22.06 -7.27
CA PRO A 285 -15.79 21.76 -8.09
C PRO A 285 -16.92 22.77 -7.89
N ASP A 286 -17.43 23.32 -8.98
CA ASP A 286 -18.70 24.05 -8.95
C ASP A 286 -19.91 23.12 -8.79
N ALA A 287 -21.07 23.70 -8.47
CA ALA A 287 -22.33 22.98 -8.31
C ALA A 287 -22.80 22.22 -9.57
N GLY A 288 -22.24 22.50 -10.74
CA GLY A 288 -22.54 21.81 -12.00
C GLY A 288 -21.65 20.60 -12.28
N PHE A 289 -20.63 20.34 -11.45
CA PHE A 289 -19.63 19.32 -11.71
C PHE A 289 -20.19 17.89 -11.72
N SER A 290 -21.14 17.56 -10.84
CA SER A 290 -21.79 16.23 -10.83
C SER A 290 -22.55 15.94 -12.13
N ASN A 291 -23.20 16.94 -12.72
CA ASN A 291 -23.85 16.81 -14.03
C ASN A 291 -22.81 16.57 -15.15
N ARG A 292 -21.68 17.29 -15.13
CA ARG A 292 -20.58 17.09 -16.10
C ARG A 292 -19.98 15.69 -16.01
N ILE A 293 -19.82 15.15 -14.80
CA ILE A 293 -19.40 13.75 -14.60
C ILE A 293 -20.43 12.80 -15.22
N ALA A 294 -21.72 12.99 -14.93
CA ALA A 294 -22.78 12.14 -15.46
C ALA A 294 -22.85 12.17 -16.99
N ASP A 295 -22.70 13.35 -17.60
CA ASP A 295 -22.69 13.52 -19.05
C ASP A 295 -21.43 12.90 -19.68
N ALA A 296 -20.26 13.02 -19.04
CA ALA A 296 -19.05 12.34 -19.47
C ALA A 296 -19.23 10.81 -19.47
N VAL A 297 -19.81 10.23 -18.41
CA VAL A 297 -20.15 8.81 -18.35
C VAL A 297 -21.12 8.42 -19.48
N ARG A 298 -22.19 9.19 -19.71
CA ARG A 298 -23.17 8.93 -20.79
C ARG A 298 -22.57 9.04 -22.19
N SER A 299 -21.51 9.81 -22.36
CA SER A 299 -20.81 9.95 -23.64
C SER A 299 -19.98 8.73 -24.03
N TYR A 300 -19.66 7.85 -23.08
CA TYR A 300 -18.97 6.60 -23.35
C TYR A 300 -19.97 5.57 -23.93
N GLU A 301 -19.68 5.05 -25.12
CA GLU A 301 -20.56 4.09 -25.82
C GLU A 301 -20.60 2.69 -25.18
N GLY A 302 -19.72 2.42 -24.21
CA GLY A 302 -19.66 1.15 -23.49
C GLY A 302 -20.47 1.15 -22.18
N HIS A 303 -20.57 -0.02 -21.56
CA HIS A 303 -21.23 -0.15 -20.26
C HIS A 303 -20.27 0.19 -19.11
N ILE A 304 -20.78 0.86 -18.08
CA ILE A 304 -20.08 1.17 -16.82
C ILE A 304 -20.89 0.57 -15.67
N ASP A 305 -20.22 -0.23 -14.84
CA ASP A 305 -20.79 -0.95 -13.70
C ASP A 305 -20.72 -0.15 -12.40
N GLY A 306 -19.80 0.81 -12.32
CA GLY A 306 -19.60 1.65 -11.15
C GLY A 306 -18.72 2.85 -11.47
N ILE A 307 -18.78 3.85 -10.60
CA ILE A 307 -17.98 5.07 -10.69
C ILE A 307 -17.31 5.33 -9.35
N LEU A 308 -16.05 5.77 -9.37
CA LEU A 308 -15.33 6.11 -8.16
C LEU A 308 -14.37 7.29 -8.34
N THR A 309 -13.86 7.77 -7.22
CA THR A 309 -12.72 8.67 -7.13
C THR A 309 -11.93 8.34 -5.86
N PHE A 310 -10.63 8.63 -5.85
CA PHE A 310 -9.79 8.59 -4.65
C PHE A 310 -9.38 10.00 -4.19
N ARG A 311 -10.12 11.04 -4.60
CA ARG A 311 -9.95 12.43 -4.14
C ARG A 311 -11.12 12.83 -3.24
N ASP A 312 -10.83 13.35 -2.06
CA ASP A 312 -11.86 13.66 -1.05
C ASP A 312 -12.85 14.70 -1.58
N HIS A 313 -12.35 15.77 -2.18
CA HIS A 313 -13.17 16.87 -2.71
C HIS A 313 -14.03 16.46 -3.92
N TYR A 314 -13.78 15.31 -4.55
CA TYR A 314 -14.64 14.74 -5.59
C TYR A 314 -15.64 13.72 -5.06
N LYS A 315 -15.58 13.30 -3.79
CA LYS A 315 -16.47 12.25 -3.25
C LYS A 315 -17.95 12.60 -3.36
N VAL A 316 -18.31 13.82 -2.96
CA VAL A 316 -19.69 14.31 -3.03
C VAL A 316 -20.19 14.36 -4.49
N PRO A 317 -19.54 15.09 -5.43
CA PRO A 317 -20.05 15.18 -6.80
C PRO A 317 -20.03 13.84 -7.56
N VAL A 318 -19.10 12.93 -7.26
CA VAL A 318 -19.10 11.57 -7.84
C VAL A 318 -20.26 10.74 -7.31
N ALA A 319 -20.56 10.82 -6.01
CA ALA A 319 -21.72 10.14 -5.43
C ALA A 319 -23.04 10.68 -5.99
N GLU A 320 -23.17 11.99 -6.18
CA GLU A 320 -24.33 12.59 -6.84
C GLU A 320 -24.47 12.11 -8.29
N ALA A 321 -23.38 12.08 -9.06
CA ALA A 321 -23.37 11.56 -10.42
C ALA A 321 -23.77 10.08 -10.45
N ALA A 322 -23.27 9.26 -9.52
CA ALA A 322 -23.63 7.86 -9.40
C ALA A 322 -25.13 7.67 -9.15
N VAL A 323 -25.75 8.48 -8.27
CA VAL A 323 -27.22 8.48 -8.07
C VAL A 323 -27.95 8.81 -9.37
N GLN A 324 -27.53 9.86 -10.10
CA GLN A 324 -28.14 10.23 -11.38
C GLN A 324 -28.05 9.14 -12.45
N LEU A 325 -27.00 8.32 -12.38
CA LEU A 325 -26.73 7.23 -13.32
C LEU A 325 -27.27 5.87 -12.85
N SER A 326 -27.89 5.81 -11.66
CA SER A 326 -28.30 4.55 -11.01
C SER A 326 -27.14 3.55 -10.82
N LEU A 327 -25.94 4.07 -10.51
CA LEU A 327 -24.74 3.28 -10.19
C LEU A 327 -24.58 3.10 -8.67
N PRO A 328 -23.86 2.06 -8.22
CA PRO A 328 -23.58 1.85 -6.79
C PRO A 328 -22.90 3.06 -6.15
N THR A 329 -23.44 3.54 -5.03
CA THR A 329 -22.86 4.61 -4.20
C THR A 329 -23.52 4.66 -2.83
N TYR A 330 -22.82 5.28 -1.88
CA TYR A 330 -23.43 5.75 -0.64
C TYR A 330 -24.22 7.05 -0.84
N PRO A 331 -25.14 7.39 0.08
CA PRO A 331 -25.86 8.66 0.04
C PRO A 331 -24.86 9.83 -0.01
N PRO A 332 -25.02 10.80 -0.93
CA PRO A 332 -24.16 11.98 -0.98
C PRO A 332 -24.05 12.71 0.37
N SER A 333 -25.10 12.69 1.19
CA SER A 333 -25.10 13.26 2.54
C SER A 333 -24.05 12.64 3.47
N ALA A 334 -23.73 11.36 3.33
CA ALA A 334 -22.70 10.69 4.13
C ALA A 334 -21.31 11.25 3.78
N TYR A 335 -21.03 11.44 2.49
CA TYR A 335 -19.79 12.07 2.03
C TYR A 335 -19.69 13.54 2.45
N VAL A 336 -20.80 14.28 2.41
CA VAL A 336 -20.86 15.68 2.90
C VAL A 336 -20.47 15.79 4.37
N ILE A 337 -20.85 14.82 5.21
CA ILE A 337 -20.44 14.80 6.62
C ILE A 337 -18.96 14.44 6.73
N ALA A 338 -18.54 13.36 6.07
CA ALA A 338 -17.18 12.82 6.19
C ALA A 338 -16.09 13.79 5.72
N THR A 339 -16.28 14.43 4.56
CA THR A 339 -15.25 15.28 3.94
C THR A 339 -15.28 16.74 4.41
N ASP A 340 -16.14 17.07 5.38
CA ASP A 340 -16.25 18.39 5.99
C ASP A 340 -15.95 18.27 7.48
N LYS A 341 -14.82 18.84 7.91
CA LYS A 341 -14.32 18.70 9.28
C LYS A 341 -15.28 19.30 10.32
N PHE A 342 -16.04 20.35 10.00
CA PHE A 342 -17.04 20.90 10.91
C PHE A 342 -18.22 19.93 11.06
N LYS A 343 -18.75 19.41 9.96
CA LYS A 343 -19.88 18.47 9.98
C LYS A 343 -19.51 17.14 10.62
N THR A 344 -18.27 16.66 10.41
CA THR A 344 -17.73 15.51 11.14
C THR A 344 -17.76 15.77 12.64
N SER A 345 -17.17 16.88 13.13
CA SER A 345 -17.17 17.21 14.56
C SER A 345 -18.59 17.31 15.15
N VAL A 346 -19.53 17.94 14.43
CA VAL A 346 -20.94 18.01 14.87
C VAL A 346 -21.60 16.62 14.91
N SER A 347 -21.33 15.75 13.93
CA SER A 347 -21.82 14.37 13.89
C SER A 347 -21.29 13.50 15.04
N GLU A 348 -20.06 13.78 15.51
CA GLU A 348 -19.47 13.13 16.68
C GLU A 348 -19.99 13.70 18.01
N GLY A 349 -20.79 14.77 17.98
CA GLY A 349 -21.28 15.45 19.17
C GLY A 349 -20.22 16.32 19.86
N HIS A 350 -19.15 16.69 19.14
CA HIS A 350 -18.17 17.63 19.64
C HIS A 350 -18.79 19.03 19.77
N ILE A 351 -18.29 19.80 20.73
CA ILE A 351 -18.57 21.24 20.80
C ILE A 351 -17.68 21.92 19.77
N ALA A 352 -18.23 22.14 18.57
CA ALA A 352 -17.54 22.72 17.44
C ALA A 352 -18.35 23.88 16.85
N TYR A 353 -17.64 24.90 16.36
CA TYR A 353 -18.22 26.09 15.74
C TYR A 353 -17.58 26.36 14.39
N GLN A 354 -18.32 26.98 13.48
CA GLN A 354 -17.83 27.37 12.17
C GLN A 354 -17.63 28.88 12.11
N ALA A 355 -16.50 29.31 11.56
CA ALA A 355 -16.21 30.71 11.26
C ALA A 355 -15.66 30.85 9.83
N SER A 356 -15.80 32.05 9.26
CA SER A 356 -15.24 32.41 7.97
C SER A 356 -14.33 33.65 8.02
N SER A 357 -14.05 34.16 9.22
CA SER A 357 -13.12 35.27 9.45
C SER A 357 -12.59 35.28 10.88
N ALA A 358 -11.48 35.99 11.10
CA ALA A 358 -10.89 36.17 12.43
C ALA A 358 -11.85 36.86 13.41
N GLU A 359 -12.57 37.90 12.96
CA GLU A 359 -13.52 38.64 13.79
C GLU A 359 -14.69 37.75 14.25
N GLN A 360 -15.20 36.91 13.35
CA GLN A 360 -16.24 35.94 13.70
C GLN A 360 -15.71 34.90 14.68
N ALA A 361 -14.49 34.41 14.50
CA ALA A 361 -13.86 33.43 15.40
C ALA A 361 -13.70 33.99 16.82
N VAL A 362 -13.20 35.22 16.96
CA VAL A 362 -13.07 35.90 18.27
C VAL A 362 -14.43 36.06 18.94
N LYS A 363 -15.44 36.48 18.18
CA LYS A 363 -16.80 36.63 18.68
C LYS A 363 -17.36 35.30 19.19
N ILE A 364 -17.18 34.21 18.45
CA ILE A 364 -17.62 32.86 18.86
C ILE A 364 -16.96 32.44 20.17
N VAL A 365 -15.63 32.60 20.29
CA VAL A 365 -14.89 32.24 21.51
C VAL A 365 -15.42 33.01 22.72
N GLN A 366 -15.69 34.31 22.57
CA GLN A 366 -16.21 35.17 23.63
C GLN A 366 -17.66 34.86 24.00
N GLU A 367 -18.55 34.68 23.02
CA GLU A 367 -19.97 34.40 23.24
C GLU A 367 -20.19 33.04 23.92
N HIS A 368 -19.41 32.04 23.50
CA HIS A 368 -19.52 30.67 24.01
C HIS A 368 -18.57 30.34 25.16
N HIS A 369 -17.73 31.29 25.58
CA HIS A 369 -16.76 31.15 26.67
C HIS A 369 -15.84 29.93 26.49
N LEU A 370 -15.29 29.76 25.29
CA LEU A 370 -14.46 28.60 24.96
C LEU A 370 -13.12 28.66 25.69
N GLU A 371 -12.69 27.52 26.23
CA GLU A 371 -11.42 27.38 26.94
C GLU A 371 -10.29 26.98 25.97
N PHE A 372 -9.13 27.60 26.14
CA PHE A 372 -7.91 27.24 25.41
C PHE A 372 -7.17 26.07 26.09
N PRO A 373 -6.41 25.24 25.35
CA PRO A 373 -6.11 25.36 23.91
C PRO A 373 -7.28 24.98 23.00
N LEU A 374 -7.42 25.74 21.91
CA LEU A 374 -8.33 25.42 20.81
C LEU A 374 -7.53 24.97 19.59
N ILE A 375 -8.21 24.30 18.66
CA ILE A 375 -7.69 24.04 17.33
C ILE A 375 -8.61 24.67 16.29
N ILE A 376 -8.00 25.28 15.27
CA ILE A 376 -8.69 25.71 14.06
C ILE A 376 -8.17 24.93 12.86
N LYS A 377 -9.09 24.53 11.98
CA LYS A 377 -8.77 23.76 10.77
C LYS A 377 -9.75 24.12 9.64
N PRO A 378 -9.31 24.27 8.38
CA PRO A 378 -10.22 24.58 7.27
C PRO A 378 -11.22 23.42 7.08
N CYS A 379 -12.48 23.72 6.79
CA CYS A 379 -13.53 22.68 6.72
C CYS A 379 -13.23 21.64 5.63
N ASN A 380 -12.70 22.09 4.48
CA ASN A 380 -12.32 21.27 3.34
C ASN A 380 -10.79 21.17 3.16
N GLY A 381 -10.02 21.40 4.23
CA GLY A 381 -8.56 21.40 4.19
C GLY A 381 -7.96 20.01 3.98
N PHE A 382 -6.74 19.95 3.41
CA PHE A 382 -5.97 18.73 3.16
C PHE A 382 -4.47 19.01 3.41
N LEU A 383 -3.63 17.96 3.50
CA LEU A 383 -2.17 18.05 3.76
C LEU A 383 -1.81 18.77 5.08
N SER A 384 -2.75 18.80 6.02
CA SER A 384 -2.64 19.52 7.31
C SER A 384 -2.28 21.01 7.15
N GLU A 385 -2.61 21.61 5.99
CA GLU A 385 -2.41 23.02 5.70
C GLU A 385 -3.51 23.88 6.38
N GLY A 386 -3.12 25.04 6.91
CA GLY A 386 -4.06 25.94 7.61
C GLY A 386 -4.58 25.43 8.97
N VAL A 387 -3.99 24.37 9.52
CA VAL A 387 -4.36 23.81 10.84
C VAL A 387 -3.50 24.45 11.93
N PHE A 388 -4.13 24.94 13.00
CA PHE A 388 -3.43 25.64 14.07
C PHE A 388 -3.99 25.32 15.47
N ARG A 389 -3.12 24.89 16.38
CA ARG A 389 -3.37 24.91 17.83
C ARG A 389 -3.13 26.32 18.34
N VAL A 390 -4.10 26.90 19.02
CA VAL A 390 -4.07 28.27 19.51
C VAL A 390 -4.31 28.31 21.02
N GLU A 391 -3.51 29.11 21.73
CA GLU A 391 -3.50 29.21 23.20
C GLU A 391 -4.21 30.46 23.72
N ASN A 392 -4.58 31.39 22.83
CA ASN A 392 -5.24 32.64 23.16
C ASN A 392 -5.86 33.30 21.91
N LEU A 393 -6.63 34.36 22.12
CA LEU A 393 -7.30 35.11 21.05
C LEU A 393 -6.35 35.69 20.00
N SER A 394 -5.15 36.14 20.40
CA SER A 394 -4.18 36.69 19.44
C SER A 394 -3.66 35.63 18.47
N GLN A 395 -3.41 34.42 18.96
CA GLN A 395 -3.04 33.29 18.12
C GLN A 395 -4.19 32.80 17.24
N LEU A 396 -5.43 32.85 17.76
CA LEU A 396 -6.64 32.56 16.98
C LEU A 396 -6.80 33.50 15.78
N GLU A 397 -6.68 34.82 16.00
CA GLU A 397 -6.75 35.81 14.93
C GLU A 397 -5.67 35.59 13.87
N ALA A 398 -4.42 35.40 14.33
CA ALA A 398 -3.29 35.16 13.42
C ALA A 398 -3.45 33.88 12.61
N GLY A 399 -3.89 32.78 13.23
CA GLY A 399 -4.13 31.51 12.55
C GLY A 399 -5.28 31.61 11.54
N ALA A 400 -6.40 32.25 11.90
CA ALA A 400 -7.53 32.45 10.99
C ALA A 400 -7.15 33.28 9.76
N GLN A 401 -6.27 34.27 9.91
CA GLN A 401 -5.75 35.08 8.80
C GLN A 401 -4.73 34.32 7.92
N ALA A 402 -4.08 33.29 8.46
CA ALA A 402 -3.09 32.49 7.74
C ALA A 402 -3.69 31.35 6.91
N ILE A 403 -4.99 31.07 7.04
CA ILE A 403 -5.68 30.08 6.21
C ILE A 403 -5.75 30.58 4.77
N ASP A 404 -5.19 29.79 3.83
CA ASP A 404 -5.31 30.05 2.40
C ASP A 404 -6.74 29.72 1.92
N SER A 405 -7.57 30.75 1.84
CA SER A 405 -8.97 30.59 1.47
C SER A 405 -9.20 30.24 0.00
N ASP A 406 -8.23 30.50 -0.88
CA ASP A 406 -8.32 30.17 -2.31
C ASP A 406 -8.03 28.67 -2.54
N ARG A 407 -7.40 28.03 -1.56
CA ARG A 407 -7.00 26.62 -1.62
C ARG A 407 -7.88 25.69 -0.79
N HIS A 408 -8.37 26.17 0.35
CA HIS A 408 -9.11 25.36 1.32
C HIS A 408 -10.55 25.85 1.57
N GLY A 409 -10.96 26.94 0.90
CA GLY A 409 -12.18 27.66 1.20
C GLY A 409 -12.05 28.57 2.44
N LYS A 410 -13.04 29.44 2.61
CA LYS A 410 -13.05 30.45 3.69
C LYS A 410 -13.46 29.91 5.05
N GLU A 411 -14.18 28.80 5.06
CA GLU A 411 -14.82 28.26 6.25
C GLU A 411 -13.85 27.37 7.02
N PHE A 412 -13.75 27.58 8.32
CA PHE A 412 -12.93 26.77 9.22
C PHE A 412 -13.70 26.45 10.50
N VAL A 413 -13.38 25.30 11.10
CA VAL A 413 -13.94 24.86 12.37
C VAL A 413 -13.05 25.32 13.52
N ILE A 414 -13.68 25.66 14.63
CA ILE A 414 -13.08 25.97 15.93
C ILE A 414 -13.60 24.93 16.92
N GLU A 415 -12.69 24.15 17.52
CA GLU A 415 -13.03 23.14 18.53
C GLU A 415 -11.95 23.07 19.62
N LYS A 416 -12.22 22.35 20.71
CA LYS A 416 -11.17 22.08 21.71
C LYS A 416 -10.04 21.28 21.06
N TYR A 417 -8.80 21.58 21.45
CA TYR A 417 -7.70 20.72 21.08
C TYR A 417 -7.74 19.46 21.96
N CYS A 418 -7.82 18.27 21.34
CA CYS A 418 -7.77 17.00 22.06
C CYS A 418 -6.31 16.65 22.37
N GLU A 419 -5.96 16.63 23.66
CA GLU A 419 -4.67 16.10 24.10
C GLU A 419 -4.66 14.56 24.02
N GLY A 420 -3.52 13.98 23.67
CA GLY A 420 -3.34 12.52 23.55
C GLY A 420 -2.61 12.11 22.26
N PRO A 421 -2.18 10.83 22.17
CA PRO A 421 -1.58 10.29 20.95
C PRO A 421 -2.50 10.43 19.74
N GLU A 422 -1.96 10.93 18.63
CA GLU A 422 -2.62 10.93 17.32
C GLU A 422 -2.33 9.64 16.59
N VAL A 423 -3.32 9.15 15.85
CA VAL A 423 -3.26 7.91 15.08
C VAL A 423 -3.95 8.05 13.74
N ASP A 424 -3.41 7.31 12.77
CA ASP A 424 -4.16 6.96 11.57
C ASP A 424 -4.79 5.60 11.77
N ALA A 425 -6.10 5.51 11.54
CA ALA A 425 -6.86 4.29 11.61
C ALA A 425 -7.47 3.96 10.24
N ASN A 426 -7.08 2.83 9.68
CA ASN A 426 -7.59 2.36 8.40
C ASN A 426 -8.63 1.26 8.64
N VAL A 427 -9.87 1.52 8.23
CA VAL A 427 -11.03 0.64 8.47
C VAL A 427 -11.58 0.14 7.15
N VAL A 428 -11.77 -1.18 7.05
CA VAL A 428 -12.59 -1.79 6.01
C VAL A 428 -13.91 -2.23 6.60
N LEU A 429 -15.01 -1.63 6.15
CA LEU A 429 -16.35 -2.03 6.50
C LEU A 429 -16.96 -2.90 5.41
N CYS A 430 -17.75 -3.88 5.83
CA CYS A 430 -18.67 -4.57 4.94
C CYS A 430 -19.93 -5.01 5.71
N ASP A 431 -21.10 -4.68 5.19
CA ASP A 431 -22.40 -4.86 5.83
C ASP A 431 -22.47 -4.28 7.26
N GLY A 432 -21.80 -3.15 7.48
CA GLY A 432 -21.71 -2.44 8.77
C GLY A 432 -20.70 -3.05 9.75
N GLU A 433 -20.03 -4.14 9.37
CA GLU A 433 -19.04 -4.84 10.20
C GLU A 433 -17.61 -4.51 9.79
N VAL A 434 -16.70 -4.44 10.77
CA VAL A 434 -15.26 -4.25 10.51
C VAL A 434 -14.65 -5.58 10.09
N ILE A 435 -14.29 -5.69 8.81
CA ILE A 435 -13.65 -6.90 8.22
C ILE A 435 -12.12 -6.80 8.16
N PHE A 436 -11.57 -5.59 8.27
CA PHE A 436 -10.15 -5.34 8.48
C PHE A 436 -9.96 -4.01 9.20
N PHE A 437 -8.97 -3.95 10.09
CA PHE A 437 -8.64 -2.78 10.88
C PHE A 437 -7.16 -2.78 11.21
N GLU A 438 -6.52 -1.63 11.03
CA GLU A 438 -5.18 -1.38 11.53
C GLU A 438 -5.03 0.09 11.93
N VAL A 439 -4.12 0.31 12.87
CA VAL A 439 -3.83 1.63 13.44
C VAL A 439 -2.33 1.83 13.41
N SER A 440 -1.93 3.05 13.07
CA SER A 440 -0.55 3.51 13.12
C SER A 440 -0.43 4.77 13.98
N ASP A 441 0.74 4.95 14.58
CA ASP A 441 1.02 6.10 15.44
C ASP A 441 1.51 7.26 14.58
N ASP A 442 0.78 8.37 14.60
CA ASP A 442 1.24 9.62 13.97
C ASP A 442 2.03 10.43 14.98
N PHE A 443 3.28 10.75 14.64
CA PHE A 443 4.23 11.31 15.60
C PHE A 443 3.90 12.78 15.88
N PRO A 444 4.26 13.30 17.07
CA PRO A 444 4.03 14.68 17.41
C PRO A 444 4.63 15.63 16.36
N LYS A 445 3.79 16.50 15.84
CA LYS A 445 4.10 17.53 14.85
C LYS A 445 4.64 18.77 15.55
N GLY A 446 5.27 19.67 14.80
CA GLY A 446 5.82 20.91 15.36
C GLY A 446 4.80 21.72 16.15
N ALA A 447 3.54 21.75 15.68
CA ALA A 447 2.42 22.42 16.31
C ALA A 447 1.95 21.80 17.64
N ASP A 448 2.23 20.52 17.90
CA ASP A 448 1.86 19.86 19.15
C ASP A 448 2.66 20.42 20.35
N ALA A 449 3.89 20.88 20.08
CA ALA A 449 4.79 21.49 21.05
C ALA A 449 5.00 22.99 20.76
N ASN A 450 3.96 23.80 20.96
CA ASN A 450 4.08 25.26 20.91
C ASN A 450 4.74 25.82 22.18
N SER A 451 6.05 25.61 22.30
CA SER A 451 6.91 26.38 23.21
C SER A 451 7.43 27.63 22.48
N HIS A 452 7.03 28.80 22.99
CA HIS A 452 7.53 30.14 22.65
C HIS A 452 7.16 30.73 21.27
N GLY A 453 5.95 31.29 21.17
CA GLY A 453 5.69 32.52 20.40
C GLY A 453 5.66 32.47 18.86
N THR A 454 5.85 31.30 18.24
CA THR A 454 5.68 31.12 16.78
C THR A 454 4.71 29.98 16.51
N VAL A 455 3.75 30.21 15.61
CA VAL A 455 2.78 29.20 15.17
C VAL A 455 3.53 28.21 14.28
N LYS A 456 3.66 26.95 14.73
CA LYS A 456 4.24 25.85 13.95
C LYS A 456 3.14 25.11 13.19
N ASN A 457 3.49 24.40 12.11
CA ASN A 457 2.55 23.64 11.28
C ASN A 457 2.38 22.19 11.76
N PHE A 458 1.32 21.53 11.28
CA PHE A 458 1.01 20.12 11.49
C PHE A 458 1.60 19.23 10.37
N ILE A 459 2.76 19.59 9.80
CA ILE A 459 3.36 18.80 8.73
C ILE A 459 3.75 17.41 9.23
N GLU A 460 3.36 16.37 8.50
CA GLU A 460 3.72 14.98 8.80
C GLU A 460 5.24 14.79 8.73
N LEU A 461 5.80 14.22 9.80
CA LEU A 461 7.23 13.95 9.95
C LEU A 461 7.55 12.46 10.03
N ALA A 462 6.67 11.71 10.69
CA ALA A 462 6.83 10.28 10.90
C ALA A 462 5.48 9.65 11.20
N ASN A 463 5.27 8.44 10.69
CA ASN A 463 4.16 7.60 11.11
C ASN A 463 4.64 6.15 11.21
N VAL A 464 4.26 5.46 12.29
CA VAL A 464 4.78 4.12 12.60
C VAL A 464 3.65 3.12 12.72
N LEU A 465 3.73 2.06 11.93
CA LEU A 465 2.82 0.92 11.97
C LEU A 465 3.59 -0.38 12.27
N PRO A 466 2.99 -1.31 13.03
CA PRO A 466 1.74 -1.17 13.80
C PRO A 466 1.87 -0.20 14.99
N SER A 467 0.73 0.30 15.47
CA SER A 467 0.64 1.15 16.66
C SER A 467 1.20 0.48 17.93
N ALA A 468 1.85 1.27 18.78
CA ALA A 468 2.29 0.88 20.12
C ALA A 468 1.21 1.09 21.22
N LEU A 469 0.02 1.57 20.85
CA LEU A 469 -1.10 1.67 21.79
C LEU A 469 -1.48 0.30 22.36
N PRO A 470 -1.90 0.20 23.64
CA PRO A 470 -2.40 -1.04 24.21
C PRO A 470 -3.61 -1.59 23.44
N GLU A 471 -3.75 -2.92 23.41
CA GLU A 471 -4.83 -3.61 22.68
C GLU A 471 -6.24 -3.08 23.01
N HIS A 472 -6.50 -2.69 24.26
CA HIS A 472 -7.79 -2.15 24.67
C HIS A 472 -8.08 -0.75 24.09
N GLU A 473 -7.06 0.09 23.87
CA GLU A 473 -7.21 1.38 23.20
C GLU A 473 -7.34 1.21 21.69
N GLN A 474 -6.65 0.23 21.10
CA GLN A 474 -6.87 -0.15 19.69
C GLN A 474 -8.29 -0.70 19.45
N ALA A 475 -8.81 -1.52 20.38
CA ALA A 475 -10.19 -2.01 20.31
C ALA A 475 -11.21 -0.88 20.49
N LEU A 476 -10.96 0.06 21.40
CA LEU A 476 -11.76 1.28 21.56
C LEU A 476 -11.82 2.09 20.25
N LEU A 477 -10.68 2.32 19.59
CA LEU A 477 -10.62 3.00 18.30
C LEU A 477 -11.44 2.25 17.25
N ARG A 478 -11.24 0.93 17.13
CA ARG A 478 -11.99 0.08 16.18
C ARG A 478 -13.50 0.25 16.34
N ASP A 479 -14.00 0.13 17.57
CA ASP A 479 -15.44 0.14 17.83
C ASP A 479 -16.04 1.54 17.70
N SER A 480 -15.35 2.56 18.21
CA SER A 480 -15.81 3.96 18.12
C SER A 480 -15.85 4.44 16.67
N LEU A 481 -14.77 4.24 15.91
CA LEU A 481 -14.67 4.70 14.52
C LEU A 481 -15.66 3.98 13.61
N ARG A 482 -15.90 2.67 13.83
CA ARG A 482 -17.00 1.94 13.19
C ARG A 482 -18.34 2.61 13.47
N GLN A 483 -18.64 2.91 14.73
CA GLN A 483 -19.91 3.53 15.10
C GLN A 483 -20.09 4.90 14.47
N SER A 484 -19.02 5.69 14.31
CA SER A 484 -19.02 6.96 13.60
C SER A 484 -19.33 6.78 12.11
N LEU A 485 -18.66 5.87 11.42
CA LEU A 485 -18.92 5.56 10.00
C LEU A 485 -20.36 5.10 9.76
N VAL A 486 -20.87 4.18 10.59
CA VAL A 486 -22.26 3.69 10.49
C VAL A 486 -23.26 4.81 10.75
N ARG A 487 -22.99 5.70 11.72
CA ARG A 487 -23.84 6.87 12.01
C ARG A 487 -23.89 7.85 10.82
N MET A 488 -22.77 8.06 10.12
CA MET A 488 -22.72 8.89 8.91
C MET A 488 -23.48 8.25 7.73
N GLY A 489 -23.67 6.94 7.74
CA GLY A 489 -24.40 6.18 6.72
C GLY A 489 -23.55 5.22 5.89
N PHE A 490 -22.30 4.98 6.28
CA PHE A 490 -21.42 4.02 5.60
C PHE A 490 -21.55 2.62 6.18
N LEU A 491 -21.79 1.63 5.32
CA LEU A 491 -21.88 0.21 5.69
C LEU A 491 -20.78 -0.63 5.03
N ASP A 492 -20.22 -0.18 3.92
CA ASP A 492 -19.23 -0.86 3.11
C ASP A 492 -18.23 0.15 2.60
N GLY A 493 -16.99 -0.26 2.46
CA GLY A 493 -15.95 0.57 1.88
C GLY A 493 -14.65 0.51 2.67
N PHE A 494 -13.70 1.28 2.17
CA PHE A 494 -12.43 1.53 2.82
C PHE A 494 -12.41 2.99 3.29
N PHE A 495 -11.96 3.21 4.53
CA PHE A 495 -11.90 4.53 5.16
C PHE A 495 -10.56 4.70 5.86
N HIS A 496 -9.86 5.77 5.52
CA HIS A 496 -8.73 6.28 6.28
C HIS A 496 -9.26 7.35 7.24
N LEU A 497 -8.98 7.21 8.53
CA LEU A 497 -9.48 8.09 9.57
C LEU A 497 -8.30 8.61 10.39
N GLU A 498 -8.35 9.87 10.76
CA GLU A 498 -7.40 10.46 11.71
C GLU A 498 -8.12 10.63 13.04
N ALA A 499 -7.50 10.21 14.13
CA ALA A 499 -8.08 10.30 15.46
C ALA A 499 -7.02 10.57 16.52
N ARG A 500 -7.47 11.02 17.69
CA ARG A 500 -6.67 11.05 18.91
C ARG A 500 -7.28 10.18 19.99
N VAL A 501 -6.44 9.66 20.89
CA VAL A 501 -6.91 8.94 22.08
C VAL A 501 -6.88 9.87 23.28
N GLU A 502 -8.02 10.50 23.55
CA GLU A 502 -8.21 11.36 24.72
C GLU A 502 -8.04 10.51 25.98
N ASN A 503 -7.34 11.05 26.99
CA ASN A 503 -7.05 10.35 28.26
C ASN A 503 -6.34 9.00 28.08
N SER A 504 -5.60 8.81 26.99
CA SER A 504 -4.79 7.61 26.76
C SER A 504 -3.86 7.32 27.94
N SER A 505 -3.65 6.03 28.19
CA SER A 505 -2.60 5.53 29.09
C SER A 505 -1.20 5.73 28.54
N MET A 506 -1.08 6.17 27.28
CA MET A 506 0.16 6.40 26.58
C MET A 506 0.45 7.90 26.36
N GLU A 507 1.72 8.23 26.25
CA GLU A 507 2.23 9.54 25.81
C GLU A 507 3.53 9.37 25.03
N TYR A 508 3.84 10.33 24.17
CA TYR A 508 5.12 10.35 23.48
C TYR A 508 6.23 10.80 24.42
N GLY A 509 7.33 10.05 24.46
CA GLY A 509 8.50 10.40 25.25
C GLY A 509 9.81 9.95 24.61
N THR A 510 10.90 10.65 24.90
CA THR A 510 12.24 10.34 24.37
C THR A 510 13.05 9.48 25.36
N LYS A 511 13.77 8.46 24.88
CA LYS A 511 14.73 7.63 25.66
C LYS A 511 15.82 7.22 24.70
N ASN A 512 17.07 7.36 25.12
CA ASN A 512 18.23 7.09 24.27
C ASN A 512 18.14 7.82 22.91
N GLN A 513 17.59 9.05 22.90
CA GLN A 513 17.35 9.87 21.70
C GLN A 513 16.28 9.34 20.72
N VAL A 514 15.61 8.22 21.03
CA VAL A 514 14.47 7.70 20.26
C VAL A 514 13.16 8.19 20.87
N LEU A 515 12.33 8.86 20.05
CA LEU A 515 10.97 9.28 20.38
C LEU A 515 10.00 8.14 20.06
N ASP A 516 9.18 7.74 21.04
CA ASP A 516 8.14 6.73 20.84
C ASP A 516 7.02 6.87 21.88
N LEU A 517 5.90 6.17 21.68
CA LEU A 517 4.83 6.02 22.67
C LEU A 517 5.29 5.21 23.88
N ARG A 518 4.89 5.68 25.06
CA ARG A 518 5.19 5.04 26.35
C ARG A 518 4.02 5.13 27.29
N MET A 519 3.94 4.16 28.20
CA MET A 519 3.00 4.20 29.30
C MET A 519 3.31 5.40 30.21
N ARG A 520 2.28 6.15 30.58
CA ARG A 520 2.39 7.27 31.52
C ARG A 520 2.77 6.74 32.90
N ASP A 521 3.81 7.32 33.51
CA ASP A 521 4.33 6.87 34.80
C ASP A 521 3.32 7.05 35.96
N ASN A 522 2.39 8.01 35.86
CA ASN A 522 1.38 8.29 36.87
C ASN A 522 0.04 8.66 36.22
N VAL A 523 -0.83 7.68 35.99
CA VAL A 523 -2.25 7.98 35.72
C VAL A 523 -2.89 8.36 37.05
N GLU A 524 -3.25 9.64 37.22
CA GLU A 524 -3.88 10.14 38.44
C GLU A 524 -5.15 9.35 38.78
N LYS A 525 -5.40 9.13 40.08
CA LYS A 525 -6.65 8.50 40.51
C LYS A 525 -7.82 9.40 40.15
N GLY A 526 -8.68 8.91 39.26
CA GLY A 526 -9.85 9.65 38.78
C GLY A 526 -9.71 10.18 37.36
N THR A 527 -8.60 9.95 36.67
CA THR A 527 -8.49 10.19 35.22
C THR A 527 -9.62 9.45 34.49
N PRO A 528 -10.39 10.11 33.62
CA PRO A 528 -11.41 9.45 32.81
C PRO A 528 -10.83 8.30 31.99
N ALA A 529 -11.68 7.35 31.60
CA ALA A 529 -11.27 6.28 30.70
C ALA A 529 -10.85 6.84 29.33
N PRO A 530 -9.92 6.18 28.62
CA PRO A 530 -9.57 6.57 27.26
C PRO A 530 -10.80 6.68 26.36
N ALA A 531 -10.82 7.67 25.48
CA ALA A 531 -11.89 7.88 24.50
C ALA A 531 -11.29 8.20 23.12
N ALA A 532 -11.91 7.69 22.05
CA ALA A 532 -11.52 8.05 20.70
C ALA A 532 -12.11 9.42 20.34
N TRP A 533 -11.25 10.33 19.89
CA TRP A 533 -11.59 11.65 19.36
C TRP A 533 -11.35 11.65 17.86
N LEU A 534 -12.41 11.50 17.06
CA LEU A 534 -12.32 11.50 15.60
C LEU A 534 -12.01 12.91 15.09
N ILE A 535 -10.91 13.05 14.33
CA ILE A 535 -10.46 14.33 13.78
C ILE A 535 -10.98 14.53 12.36
N GLU A 536 -10.88 13.49 11.53
CA GLU A 536 -11.17 13.54 10.11
C GLU A 536 -11.54 12.16 9.54
N VAL A 537 -12.43 12.16 8.55
CA VAL A 537 -12.79 10.97 7.77
C VAL A 537 -12.40 11.18 6.30
N ASN A 538 -11.50 10.34 5.81
CA ASN A 538 -11.10 10.27 4.41
C ASN A 538 -11.65 8.97 3.79
N PRO A 539 -12.78 8.99 3.05
CA PRO A 539 -13.44 7.80 2.52
C PRO A 539 -12.72 7.24 1.27
N ARG A 540 -11.41 7.01 1.37
CA ARG A 540 -10.48 6.57 0.33
C ARG A 540 -9.28 5.85 0.97
N PRO A 541 -8.48 5.08 0.21
CA PRO A 541 -7.15 4.63 0.63
C PRO A 541 -6.30 5.78 1.21
N PRO A 542 -5.45 5.52 2.21
CA PRO A 542 -4.45 6.48 2.67
C PRO A 542 -3.42 6.74 1.55
N GLY A 543 -2.49 7.66 1.80
CA GLY A 543 -1.41 7.99 0.85
C GLY A 543 -0.63 6.77 0.36
N ILE A 544 0.13 6.94 -0.74
CA ILE A 544 0.88 5.84 -1.36
C ILE A 544 1.84 5.15 -0.38
N GLN A 545 2.45 5.93 0.51
CA GLN A 545 3.37 5.47 1.53
C GLN A 545 2.70 4.50 2.50
N ALA A 546 1.58 4.91 3.11
CA ALA A 546 0.82 4.11 4.06
C ALA A 546 0.17 2.89 3.39
N SER A 547 -0.36 3.06 2.17
CA SER A 547 -0.91 1.96 1.39
C SER A 547 0.16 0.92 1.02
N GLU A 548 1.39 1.35 0.71
CA GLU A 548 2.51 0.45 0.47
C GLU A 548 2.99 -0.24 1.75
N ALA A 549 3.08 0.49 2.86
CA ALA A 549 3.44 -0.07 4.14
C ALA A 549 2.44 -1.14 4.60
N ALA A 550 1.12 -0.89 4.45
CA ALA A 550 0.08 -1.85 4.79
C ALA A 550 0.16 -3.15 3.96
N ARG A 551 0.50 -3.06 2.66
CA ARG A 551 0.73 -4.26 1.82
C ARG A 551 1.87 -5.12 2.34
N HIS A 552 2.96 -4.50 2.79
CA HIS A 552 4.09 -5.22 3.38
C HIS A 552 3.72 -5.78 4.75
N THR A 553 3.15 -4.96 5.63
CA THR A 553 2.92 -5.31 7.03
C THR A 553 1.80 -6.32 7.21
N TYR A 554 0.68 -6.16 6.50
CA TYR A 554 -0.55 -6.94 6.68
C TYR A 554 -0.95 -7.77 5.46
N GLY A 555 -0.40 -7.49 4.28
CA GLY A 555 -0.74 -8.21 3.05
C GLY A 555 -2.07 -7.78 2.42
N VAL A 556 -2.56 -6.59 2.76
CA VAL A 556 -3.84 -6.03 2.30
C VAL A 556 -3.59 -4.89 1.30
N ASP A 557 -4.29 -4.91 0.16
CA ASP A 557 -4.18 -3.89 -0.88
C ASP A 557 -5.44 -3.00 -0.92
N TYR A 558 -5.32 -1.80 -0.37
CA TYR A 558 -6.45 -0.87 -0.23
C TYR A 558 -7.01 -0.37 -1.56
N PHE A 559 -6.17 -0.21 -2.59
CA PHE A 559 -6.65 0.21 -3.91
C PHE A 559 -7.52 -0.86 -4.55
N GLY A 560 -7.09 -2.13 -4.51
CA GLY A 560 -7.91 -3.26 -4.97
C GLY A 560 -9.25 -3.37 -4.24
N LEU A 561 -9.26 -3.18 -2.90
CA LEU A 561 -10.51 -3.15 -2.13
C LEU A 561 -11.42 -2.00 -2.56
N GLY A 562 -10.87 -0.80 -2.75
CA GLY A 562 -11.63 0.36 -3.22
C GLY A 562 -12.32 0.11 -4.57
N LEU A 563 -11.65 -0.58 -5.50
CA LEU A 563 -12.24 -0.95 -6.80
C LEU A 563 -13.38 -1.99 -6.64
N LEU A 564 -13.21 -2.97 -5.75
CA LEU A 564 -14.26 -3.99 -5.51
C LEU A 564 -15.51 -3.39 -4.86
N PHE A 565 -15.35 -2.48 -3.90
CA PHE A 565 -16.49 -1.79 -3.29
C PHE A 565 -17.23 -0.88 -4.28
N ALA A 566 -16.51 -0.25 -5.22
CA ALA A 566 -17.15 0.53 -6.29
C ALA A 566 -18.00 -0.34 -7.26
N LEU A 567 -17.76 -1.66 -7.27
CA LEU A 567 -18.53 -2.66 -8.03
C LEU A 567 -19.56 -3.41 -7.18
N ASP A 568 -19.67 -3.12 -5.89
CA ASP A 568 -20.42 -3.92 -4.91
C ASP A 568 -19.99 -5.42 -4.86
N ASP A 569 -18.72 -5.71 -5.19
CA ASP A 569 -18.13 -7.06 -5.13
C ASP A 569 -17.68 -7.39 -3.69
N LYS A 570 -18.65 -7.38 -2.77
CA LYS A 570 -18.45 -7.65 -1.34
C LYS A 570 -17.79 -9.00 -1.06
N PRO A 571 -18.12 -10.11 -1.75
CA PRO A 571 -17.49 -11.40 -1.49
C PRO A 571 -15.98 -11.35 -1.68
N ARG A 572 -15.49 -10.81 -2.82
CA ARG A 572 -14.05 -10.71 -3.06
C ARG A 572 -13.38 -9.68 -2.16
N ALA A 573 -14.07 -8.59 -1.81
CA ALA A 573 -13.58 -7.64 -0.83
C ALA A 573 -13.33 -8.34 0.52
N LYS A 574 -14.30 -9.09 1.05
CA LYS A 574 -14.14 -9.89 2.29
C LYS A 574 -12.98 -10.88 2.21
N GLN A 575 -12.82 -11.57 1.07
CA GLN A 575 -11.71 -12.51 0.89
C GLN A 575 -10.34 -11.81 0.94
N LEU A 576 -10.21 -10.66 0.25
CA LEU A 576 -8.97 -9.91 0.11
C LEU A 576 -8.65 -8.98 1.29
N SER A 577 -9.57 -8.83 2.25
CA SER A 577 -9.34 -8.09 3.51
C SER A 577 -8.63 -8.91 4.60
N HIS A 578 -8.39 -10.21 4.40
CA HIS A 578 -7.67 -11.00 5.40
C HIS A 578 -6.21 -10.56 5.54
N ALA A 579 -5.82 -10.21 6.75
CA ALA A 579 -4.41 -9.98 7.10
C ALA A 579 -3.59 -11.29 7.03
N PHE A 580 -2.30 -11.22 7.29
CA PHE A 580 -1.50 -12.41 7.55
C PHE A 580 -1.94 -13.11 8.84
N ALA A 581 -1.92 -14.45 8.83
CA ALA A 581 -2.47 -15.24 9.94
C ALA A 581 -1.72 -15.08 11.27
N GLN A 582 -0.44 -14.72 11.22
CA GLN A 582 0.42 -14.46 12.39
C GLN A 582 0.52 -12.96 12.72
N GLY A 583 -0.36 -12.14 12.14
CA GLY A 583 -0.38 -10.70 12.38
C GLY A 583 0.65 -9.93 11.55
N PRO A 584 1.02 -8.71 11.96
CA PRO A 584 1.94 -7.85 11.21
C PRO A 584 3.33 -8.48 11.06
N GLN A 585 3.90 -8.41 9.86
CA GLN A 585 5.20 -9.03 9.54
C GLN A 585 6.38 -8.08 9.74
N TYR A 586 6.10 -6.77 9.77
CA TYR A 586 7.10 -5.71 9.81
C TYR A 586 6.67 -4.62 10.77
N TRP A 587 7.66 -4.01 11.41
CA TRP A 587 7.57 -2.64 11.86
C TRP A 587 7.95 -1.75 10.69
N CYS A 588 7.16 -0.71 10.41
CA CYS A 588 7.43 0.25 9.36
C CYS A 588 7.31 1.66 9.92
N GLU A 589 8.32 2.48 9.68
CA GLU A 589 8.26 3.92 9.88
C GLU A 589 8.30 4.61 8.52
N MET A 590 7.26 5.39 8.24
CA MET A 590 7.21 6.30 7.10
C MET A 590 7.99 7.55 7.45
N VAL A 591 9.14 7.74 6.82
CA VAL A 591 10.01 8.89 7.01
C VAL A 591 9.75 9.90 5.91
N PHE A 592 9.25 11.07 6.30
CA PHE A 592 9.05 12.20 5.40
C PHE A 592 10.22 13.17 5.53
N ILE A 593 10.78 13.62 4.39
CA ILE A 593 11.81 14.65 4.35
C ILE A 593 11.16 15.95 3.90
N PRO A 594 10.71 16.81 4.84
CA PRO A 594 10.00 18.03 4.49
C PRO A 594 10.92 19.06 3.84
N VAL A 595 10.33 19.94 3.06
CA VAL A 595 10.97 21.21 2.69
C VAL A 595 10.90 22.12 3.91
N GLU A 596 12.06 22.60 4.38
CA GLU A 596 12.13 23.51 5.53
C GLU A 596 12.21 24.98 5.11
N LYS A 597 12.65 25.24 3.88
CA LYS A 597 12.88 26.58 3.33
C LYS A 597 12.65 26.57 1.81
N GLY A 598 12.07 27.64 1.29
CA GLY A 598 11.89 27.83 -0.15
C GLY A 598 13.16 28.31 -0.86
N GLY A 599 13.22 28.09 -2.17
CA GLY A 599 14.36 28.42 -3.02
C GLY A 599 14.44 27.53 -4.26
N VAL A 600 15.64 27.37 -4.81
CA VAL A 600 15.90 26.45 -5.93
C VAL A 600 16.55 25.17 -5.41
N TYR A 601 15.98 24.02 -5.76
CA TYR A 601 16.50 22.71 -5.39
C TYR A 601 17.72 22.36 -6.26
N GLU A 602 18.90 22.17 -5.65
CA GLU A 602 20.18 21.99 -6.38
C GLU A 602 20.74 20.56 -6.32
N SER A 603 20.08 19.67 -5.56
CA SER A 603 20.49 18.28 -5.37
C SER A 603 20.02 17.34 -6.47
N GLY A 604 20.62 16.14 -6.55
CA GLY A 604 20.15 15.05 -7.39
C GLY A 604 19.02 14.27 -6.73
N ASP A 605 18.89 12.98 -7.05
CA ASP A 605 17.95 12.09 -6.36
C ASP A 605 18.51 11.72 -4.98
N VAL A 606 17.92 12.26 -3.92
CA VAL A 606 18.42 12.05 -2.54
C VAL A 606 18.23 10.63 -2.05
N CYS A 607 17.30 9.86 -2.63
CA CYS A 607 17.10 8.46 -2.30
C CYS A 607 18.25 7.63 -2.87
N GLU A 608 18.57 7.81 -4.15
CA GLU A 608 19.71 7.13 -4.79
C GLU A 608 21.04 7.51 -4.14
N GLU A 609 21.24 8.81 -3.86
CA GLU A 609 22.44 9.32 -3.19
C GLU A 609 22.60 8.79 -1.75
N LEU A 610 21.50 8.56 -1.02
CA LEU A 610 21.53 7.92 0.29
C LEU A 610 22.02 6.47 0.15
N PHE A 611 21.42 5.68 -0.73
CA PHE A 611 21.75 4.27 -0.89
C PHE A 611 23.17 4.05 -1.40
N ALA A 612 23.68 4.95 -2.24
CA ALA A 612 25.08 4.92 -2.68
C ALA A 612 26.07 5.10 -1.51
N ARG A 613 25.72 5.95 -0.51
CA ARG A 613 26.56 6.19 0.67
C ARG A 613 26.34 5.19 1.80
N ARG A 614 25.12 4.68 1.93
CA ARG A 614 24.65 3.76 2.98
C ARG A 614 23.99 2.53 2.36
N PRO A 615 24.78 1.67 1.69
CA PRO A 615 24.25 0.45 1.08
C PRO A 615 23.66 -0.51 2.11
N ASP A 616 24.04 -0.39 3.38
CA ASP A 616 23.46 -1.14 4.50
C ASP A 616 21.99 -0.80 4.77
N LEU A 617 21.49 0.37 4.36
CA LEU A 617 20.09 0.76 4.55
C LEU A 617 19.16 0.24 3.45
N VAL A 618 19.69 -0.22 2.32
CA VAL A 618 18.88 -0.67 1.17
C VAL A 618 17.96 -1.82 1.55
N ASP A 619 18.47 -2.79 2.32
CA ASP A 619 17.70 -3.94 2.78
C ASP A 619 16.67 -3.60 3.89
N HIS A 620 16.57 -2.33 4.27
CA HIS A 620 15.65 -1.81 5.27
C HIS A 620 14.68 -0.77 4.72
N VAL A 621 14.65 -0.51 3.41
CA VAL A 621 13.69 0.42 2.79
C VAL A 621 12.86 -0.31 1.75
N SER A 622 11.53 -0.32 1.92
CA SER A 622 10.61 -1.03 1.01
C SER A 622 10.15 -0.17 -0.16
N GLY A 623 10.17 1.15 0.02
CA GLY A 623 9.83 2.13 -0.98
C GLY A 623 10.42 3.49 -0.64
N SER A 624 10.81 4.24 -1.66
CA SER A 624 11.31 5.61 -1.51
C SER A 624 11.08 6.38 -2.79
N PHE A 625 10.90 7.69 -2.69
CA PHE A 625 10.77 8.54 -3.87
C PHE A 625 11.29 9.95 -3.58
N CYS A 626 12.09 10.50 -4.50
CA CYS A 626 12.50 11.89 -4.51
C CYS A 626 11.52 12.71 -5.35
N PHE A 627 10.77 13.61 -4.71
CA PHE A 627 9.73 14.42 -5.36
C PHE A 627 10.31 15.57 -6.20
N LEU A 628 11.50 16.05 -5.84
CA LEU A 628 12.11 17.21 -6.47
C LEU A 628 13.21 16.80 -7.45
N LYS A 629 13.31 17.57 -8.52
CA LYS A 629 14.37 17.48 -9.53
C LYS A 629 15.22 18.73 -9.45
N LYS A 630 16.51 18.59 -9.81
CA LYS A 630 17.43 19.71 -9.85
C LYS A 630 16.88 20.85 -10.70
N GLY A 631 16.83 22.05 -10.13
CA GLY A 631 16.28 23.27 -10.73
C GLY A 631 14.83 23.57 -10.36
N ASP A 632 14.14 22.67 -9.65
CA ASP A 632 12.77 22.93 -9.20
C ASP A 632 12.72 24.11 -8.23
N HIS A 633 11.72 24.96 -8.42
CA HIS A 633 11.42 26.06 -7.50
C HIS A 633 10.47 25.58 -6.42
N VAL A 634 10.87 25.78 -5.17
CA VAL A 634 10.12 25.31 -4.00
C VAL A 634 9.62 26.50 -3.20
N ALA A 635 8.33 26.50 -2.87
CA ALA A 635 7.73 27.53 -2.03
C ALA A 635 8.28 27.46 -0.60
N ASP A 636 8.38 28.62 0.06
CA ASP A 636 8.77 28.67 1.47
C ASP A 636 7.55 28.35 2.33
N PRO A 637 7.52 27.19 3.03
CA PRO A 637 6.34 26.75 3.78
C PRO A 637 5.98 27.73 4.90
N LEU A 638 6.97 28.40 5.51
CA LEU A 638 6.73 29.37 6.59
C LEU A 638 6.14 30.69 6.09
N LYS A 639 6.27 31.00 4.80
CA LYS A 639 5.71 32.23 4.20
C LYS A 639 4.41 31.99 3.45
N THR A 640 4.28 30.82 2.82
CA THR A 640 3.17 30.50 1.93
C THR A 640 2.12 29.62 2.57
N GLY A 641 2.46 28.91 3.67
CA GLY A 641 1.60 27.90 4.26
C GLY A 641 1.48 26.61 3.43
N LEU A 642 2.21 26.50 2.32
CA LEU A 642 2.19 25.34 1.43
C LEU A 642 3.20 24.30 1.92
N ASN A 643 2.68 23.12 2.30
CA ASN A 643 3.52 22.01 2.72
C ASN A 643 4.05 21.27 1.47
N SER A 644 5.34 20.92 1.51
CA SER A 644 5.97 20.12 0.45
C SER A 644 7.09 19.26 1.03
N TRP A 645 7.43 18.20 0.29
CA TRP A 645 8.43 17.22 0.70
C TRP A 645 9.47 17.06 -0.39
N VAL A 646 10.73 16.90 0.03
CA VAL A 646 11.84 16.54 -0.85
C VAL A 646 11.73 15.08 -1.24
N ALA A 647 11.49 14.21 -0.26
CA ALA A 647 11.45 12.77 -0.45
C ALA A 647 10.65 12.06 0.65
N TYR A 648 10.37 10.77 0.45
CA TYR A 648 9.95 9.87 1.51
C TYR A 648 10.74 8.56 1.48
N PHE A 649 10.74 7.86 2.62
CA PHE A 649 11.27 6.50 2.77
C PHE A 649 10.32 5.67 3.65
N ASN A 650 9.93 4.49 3.18
CA ASN A 650 9.27 3.48 4.00
C ASN A 650 10.33 2.56 4.60
N VAL A 651 10.75 2.87 5.83
CA VAL A 651 11.81 2.14 6.54
C VAL A 651 11.19 0.99 7.31
N TYR A 652 11.73 -0.23 7.20
CA TYR A 652 11.18 -1.40 7.87
C TYR A 652 12.20 -2.19 8.70
N SER A 653 11.69 -2.85 9.73
CA SER A 653 12.42 -3.86 10.52
C SER A 653 11.55 -5.09 10.81
N ARG A 654 12.18 -6.27 10.82
CA ARG A 654 11.58 -7.53 11.31
C ARG A 654 11.98 -7.83 12.75
N GLU A 655 12.86 -7.01 13.34
CA GLU A 655 13.48 -7.33 14.63
C GLU A 655 12.69 -6.75 15.79
N SER A 656 12.45 -5.44 15.78
CA SER A 656 11.70 -4.75 16.82
C SER A 656 11.26 -3.36 16.35
N ARG A 657 10.30 -2.77 17.07
CA ARG A 657 9.91 -1.38 16.91
C ARG A 657 11.09 -0.44 17.16
N GLU A 658 11.82 -0.63 18.26
CA GLU A 658 13.01 0.17 18.59
C GLU A 658 14.02 0.20 17.44
N HIS A 659 14.28 -0.96 16.81
CA HIS A 659 15.21 -1.03 15.69
C HIS A 659 14.71 -0.26 14.45
N VAL A 660 13.40 -0.28 14.12
CA VAL A 660 12.91 0.53 12.98
C VAL A 660 13.05 2.02 13.26
N LEU A 661 12.81 2.46 14.50
CA LEU A 661 12.95 3.86 14.88
C LEU A 661 14.41 4.34 14.79
N GLU A 662 15.36 3.49 15.21
CA GLU A 662 16.80 3.76 15.08
C GLU A 662 17.24 3.85 13.61
N LEU A 663 16.74 2.94 12.75
CA LEU A 663 17.01 2.98 11.31
C LEU A 663 16.41 4.23 10.66
N ALA A 664 15.20 4.61 11.04
CA ALA A 664 14.53 5.79 10.52
C ALA A 664 15.23 7.10 10.92
N ASP A 665 15.67 7.23 12.18
CA ASP A 665 16.54 8.35 12.62
C ASP A 665 17.84 8.38 11.80
N CYS A 666 18.42 7.21 11.55
CA CYS A 666 19.61 7.08 10.72
C CYS A 666 19.38 7.61 9.30
N VAL A 667 18.26 7.25 8.67
CA VAL A 667 17.85 7.76 7.36
C VAL A 667 17.72 9.28 7.39
N ARG A 668 16.96 9.85 8.34
CA ARG A 668 16.76 11.30 8.45
C ARG A 668 18.07 12.06 8.54
N ARG A 669 19.00 11.61 9.38
CA ARG A 669 20.30 12.24 9.58
C ARG A 669 21.23 12.13 8.37
N GLU A 670 21.13 11.03 7.64
CA GLU A 670 22.03 10.78 6.52
C GLU A 670 21.52 11.36 5.21
N VAL A 671 20.23 11.63 5.03
CA VAL A 671 19.72 12.35 3.87
C VAL A 671 20.31 13.76 3.83
N ARG A 672 20.80 14.18 2.65
CA ARG A 672 21.45 15.48 2.44
C ARG A 672 20.88 16.11 1.18
N PHE A 673 20.46 17.37 1.27
CA PHE A 673 20.01 18.13 0.11
C PHE A 673 20.30 19.62 0.26
N SER A 674 20.16 20.38 -0.82
CA SER A 674 20.37 21.83 -0.85
C SER A 674 19.22 22.54 -1.54
N ILE A 675 18.66 23.54 -0.86
CA ILE A 675 17.73 24.53 -1.43
C ILE A 675 18.33 25.92 -1.20
N VAL A 676 18.64 26.62 -2.29
CA VAL A 676 19.37 27.91 -2.27
C VAL A 676 18.48 29.11 -2.50
#